data_AF-A0A935KRQ4-F1
#
_entry.id   AF-A0A935KRQ4-F1
#
_cell.length_a   1.000
_cell.length_b   1.000
_cell.length_c   1.000
_cell.angle_alpha   90.00
_cell.angle_beta   90.00
_cell.angle_gamma   90.00
#
_symmetry.space_group_name_H-M   'P 1'
#
loop_
_entity.id
_entity.type
_entity.pdbx_description
1 polymer ?
#
loop_
_entity_poly.entity_id
_entity_poly.type
_entity_poly.pdbx_seq_one_letter_code
_entity_poly.pdbx_strand_id
1 'polypeptide(L)'
;MKLLIILVVSLLMISNVIHAQDLPHYMTEEESRIWENYSPPFITSEFTTPPPTPVRTMAEWEEVQGIIITWTSYTSILRQIVDYAQDEGVVYIVCTDSNTVRTYLTSGGVPLVNLKFILTSFNSVWCRDYGPWAVYSGVADSLKLIDWVYNRPRPLDDNVSVGFSNFVNTPLYQSTVSPNNLTATGGNFMVDGHGTGFSSKLILNENSGKTEAQINSIMSQFMGISRYIKMDNLPYDQIHHIDMHMKLIDEETLLVGEYPSGVADGPQIEANLQYILNNFLTCFGRQYKVVRIPMPPNTSGQYPPTANYYTYTNSVFVNKTIIVPIYGLSKDTTALRIYREALPGYRVVGINCNGMISALGAIHCITKEIGVQEPVFISHAKLLNTSNTVSPYEVKAFVKSKSGVAGVSLYWRTDTTQAYSQIAMTLSQDTFRASIPPQASGADVCYYVSATSVSGKTINKPLTAPSGYLKFHVNNPVINLSLKIAPEGLYNVNTGYLERRDTVTVYLRDASAPYMLRDSAIGVIDSATMTCQLNFIHAQTGKYYIVLNHFQSLETWSKAGGDSLRANGLMQTYDFTSSVSQAYGNNLKLKGTKSCLISGDVNQDGIVDGSDLLEIDNDLFNYLSGRYLKTDLNGDGYADAGDMLIADNNAGAESLVP
;
A
#
# COMPACT_ATOMS: atom_id res chain seq x y z
N MET A 1 2.97 -75.25 35.63
CA MET A 1 3.50 -73.86 35.57
C MET A 1 3.92 -73.48 34.13
N LYS A 2 3.01 -73.70 33.16
CA LYS A 2 3.15 -73.34 31.74
C LYS A 2 1.74 -73.17 31.19
N LEU A 3 1.01 -72.15 31.67
CA LEU A 3 -0.25 -71.71 31.05
C LEU A 3 -0.68 -70.29 31.50
N LEU A 4 0.23 -69.51 32.09
CA LEU A 4 -0.07 -68.17 32.65
C LEU A 4 0.93 -67.09 32.18
N ILE A 5 1.57 -67.28 31.02
CA ILE A 5 2.54 -66.32 30.45
C ILE A 5 2.16 -65.87 29.03
N ILE A 6 1.07 -66.40 28.44
CA ILE A 6 0.64 -66.05 27.08
C ILE A 6 -0.50 -64.99 27.06
N LEU A 7 -1.06 -64.62 28.23
CA LEU A 7 -2.17 -63.65 28.30
C LEU A 7 -1.76 -62.24 28.79
N VAL A 8 -0.48 -61.99 29.06
CA VAL A 8 0.00 -60.68 29.58
C VAL A 8 0.92 -59.94 28.58
N VAL A 9 1.27 -60.56 27.46
CA VAL A 9 2.09 -59.92 26.40
C VAL A 9 1.26 -59.36 25.25
N SER A 10 -0.06 -59.57 25.25
CA SER A 10 -0.98 -59.11 24.18
C SER A 10 -1.70 -57.79 24.49
N LEU A 11 -1.30 -57.07 25.55
CA LEU A 11 -2.01 -55.87 26.04
C LEU A 11 -1.13 -54.63 26.26
N LEU A 12 0.09 -54.60 25.70
CA LEU A 12 1.03 -53.48 25.82
C LEU A 12 1.67 -53.04 24.49
N MET A 13 0.92 -53.18 23.40
CA MET A 13 1.21 -52.52 22.12
C MET A 13 -0.05 -51.81 21.63
N ILE A 14 -0.59 -50.90 22.45
CA ILE A 14 -1.33 -49.76 21.89
C ILE A 14 -0.23 -48.84 21.39
N SER A 15 0.18 -49.05 20.15
CA SER A 15 0.87 -48.04 19.38
C SER A 15 0.01 -46.77 19.47
N ASN A 16 0.55 -45.73 20.10
CA ASN A 16 0.07 -44.36 19.95
C ASN A 16 0.27 -43.97 18.47
N VAL A 17 -0.60 -44.48 17.61
CA VAL A 17 -0.91 -43.82 16.35
C VAL A 17 -1.78 -42.65 16.79
N ILE A 18 -1.14 -41.55 17.19
CA ILE A 18 -1.82 -40.28 17.35
C ILE A 18 -2.23 -39.91 15.92
N HIS A 19 -3.45 -40.29 15.54
CA HIS A 19 -4.09 -39.73 14.36
C HIS A 19 -4.08 -38.21 14.54
N ALA A 20 -3.64 -37.49 13.51
CA ALA A 20 -3.76 -36.05 13.47
C ALA A 20 -5.21 -35.67 13.79
N GLN A 21 -5.40 -34.88 14.84
CA GLN A 21 -6.71 -34.48 15.31
C GLN A 21 -7.17 -33.32 14.41
N ASP A 22 -8.43 -33.34 13.96
CA ASP A 22 -9.05 -32.24 13.22
C ASP A 22 -9.24 -31.02 14.16
N LEU A 23 -8.14 -30.40 14.57
CA LEU A 23 -8.14 -29.27 15.49
C LEU A 23 -8.60 -28.00 14.76
N PRO A 24 -9.52 -27.22 15.36
CA PRO A 24 -9.95 -25.95 14.78
C PRO A 24 -8.79 -24.94 14.75
N HIS A 25 -8.96 -23.86 13.98
CA HIS A 25 -7.95 -22.81 13.92
C HIS A 25 -7.84 -22.03 15.25
N TYR A 26 -8.97 -21.80 15.91
CA TYR A 26 -9.03 -21.25 17.27
C TYR A 26 -8.56 -22.30 18.31
N MET A 27 -8.23 -21.85 19.53
CA MET A 27 -7.96 -22.76 20.65
C MET A 27 -9.25 -23.45 21.09
N THR A 28 -9.22 -24.76 21.25
CA THR A 28 -10.29 -25.47 21.96
C THR A 28 -10.32 -25.07 23.45
N GLU A 29 -11.44 -25.32 24.14
CA GLU A 29 -11.56 -25.02 25.57
C GLU A 29 -10.45 -25.67 26.41
N GLU A 30 -10.05 -26.91 26.06
CA GLU A 30 -8.97 -27.61 26.73
C GLU A 30 -7.61 -26.94 26.46
N GLU A 31 -7.35 -26.54 25.22
CA GLU A 31 -6.12 -25.80 24.85
C GLU A 31 -6.03 -24.47 25.61
N SER A 32 -7.15 -23.74 25.74
CA SER A 32 -7.20 -22.48 26.48
C SER A 32 -6.90 -22.65 27.97
N ARG A 33 -7.34 -23.75 28.59
CA ARG A 33 -7.08 -24.02 30.02
C ARG A 33 -5.61 -24.27 30.31
N ILE A 34 -4.88 -24.87 29.38
CA ILE A 34 -3.46 -25.18 29.57
C ILE A 34 -2.54 -24.05 29.10
N TRP A 35 -3.02 -23.11 28.27
CA TRP A 35 -2.20 -22.08 27.64
C TRP A 35 -1.40 -21.22 28.63
N GLU A 36 -2.01 -20.78 29.74
CA GLU A 36 -1.33 -19.94 30.73
C GLU A 36 -0.08 -20.60 31.34
N ASN A 37 -0.05 -21.94 31.41
CA ASN A 37 1.06 -22.71 31.97
C ASN A 37 1.79 -23.52 30.90
N TYR A 38 1.47 -23.30 29.62
CA TYR A 38 2.03 -24.07 28.52
C TYR A 38 3.47 -23.62 28.25
N SER A 39 4.39 -24.58 28.33
CA SER A 39 5.77 -24.41 27.89
C SER A 39 6.04 -25.47 26.82
N PRO A 40 6.09 -25.09 25.53
CA PRO A 40 6.32 -26.06 24.46
C PRO A 40 7.72 -26.68 24.58
N PRO A 41 7.86 -28.01 24.40
CA PRO A 41 9.16 -28.63 24.18
C PRO A 41 9.68 -28.23 22.80
N PHE A 42 10.39 -27.11 22.71
CA PHE A 42 11.04 -26.68 21.47
C PHE A 42 12.20 -27.62 21.12
N ILE A 43 12.29 -28.01 19.85
CA ILE A 43 13.57 -28.46 19.30
C ILE A 43 14.37 -27.22 18.94
N THR A 44 15.30 -26.85 19.81
CA THR A 44 16.13 -25.66 19.61
C THR A 44 17.11 -25.88 18.46
N SER A 45 17.00 -25.05 17.43
CA SER A 45 17.95 -24.86 16.34
C SER A 45 19.23 -24.18 16.82
N GLU A 46 20.26 -24.16 15.97
CA GLU A 46 21.54 -23.53 16.30
C GLU A 46 21.43 -22.00 16.48
N PHE A 47 20.45 -21.35 15.86
CA PHE A 47 20.33 -19.88 15.85
C PHE A 47 19.11 -19.40 16.64
N THR A 48 19.36 -18.76 17.78
CA THR A 48 18.32 -18.17 18.64
C THR A 48 18.46 -16.64 18.79
N THR A 49 19.43 -16.06 18.10
CA THR A 49 19.64 -14.62 17.94
C THR A 49 19.13 -14.17 16.56
N PRO A 50 18.89 -12.87 16.32
CA PRO A 50 18.45 -12.41 15.01
C PRO A 50 19.46 -12.74 13.89
N PRO A 51 19.01 -12.91 12.64
CA PRO A 51 19.90 -13.03 11.50
C PRO A 51 20.81 -11.80 11.36
N PRO A 52 22.00 -11.94 10.72
CA PRO A 52 22.85 -10.80 10.40
C PRO A 52 22.10 -9.75 9.56
N THR A 53 22.21 -8.48 9.98
CA THR A 53 21.58 -7.35 9.28
C THR A 53 22.42 -6.87 8.09
N PRO A 54 21.83 -6.20 7.08
CA PRO A 54 20.39 -5.94 6.92
C PRO A 54 19.57 -7.20 6.64
N VAL A 55 18.28 -7.17 7.00
CA VAL A 55 17.31 -8.24 6.73
C VAL A 55 16.13 -7.62 5.97
N ARG A 56 15.51 -8.39 5.05
CA ARG A 56 14.27 -8.00 4.37
C ARG A 56 13.31 -9.18 4.29
N THR A 57 12.07 -8.98 4.73
CA THR A 57 10.99 -9.93 4.47
C THR A 57 10.45 -9.75 3.06
N MET A 58 10.24 -10.85 2.34
CA MET A 58 9.58 -10.82 1.03
C MET A 58 8.07 -10.60 1.17
N ALA A 59 7.48 -9.87 0.23
CA ALA A 59 6.03 -9.85 0.06
C ALA A 59 5.53 -11.13 -0.61
N GLU A 60 4.26 -11.46 -0.41
CA GLU A 60 3.67 -12.71 -0.89
C GLU A 60 3.54 -12.77 -2.42
N TRP A 61 3.42 -11.62 -3.10
CA TRP A 61 3.36 -11.54 -4.57
C TRP A 61 4.74 -11.55 -5.24
N GLU A 62 5.83 -11.53 -4.46
CA GLU A 62 7.16 -11.76 -5.00
C GLU A 62 7.30 -13.21 -5.48
N GLU A 63 8.37 -13.49 -6.21
CA GLU A 63 8.62 -14.84 -6.68
C GLU A 63 8.87 -15.80 -5.50
N VAL A 64 8.12 -16.89 -5.49
CA VAL A 64 8.23 -17.97 -4.50
C VAL A 64 8.84 -19.22 -5.14
N GLN A 65 9.66 -19.93 -4.38
CA GLN A 65 10.13 -21.26 -4.76
C GLN A 65 8.96 -22.25 -4.81
N GLY A 66 7.97 -22.03 -3.96
CA GLY A 66 6.89 -22.95 -3.72
C GLY A 66 6.07 -22.59 -2.49
N ILE A 67 5.17 -23.51 -2.12
CA ILE A 67 4.36 -23.43 -0.90
C ILE A 67 4.54 -24.69 -0.06
N ILE A 68 4.40 -24.55 1.26
CA ILE A 68 4.24 -25.65 2.21
C ILE A 68 2.74 -25.85 2.48
N ILE A 69 2.34 -27.10 2.56
CA ILE A 69 1.04 -27.54 3.10
C ILE A 69 1.25 -28.70 4.09
N THR A 70 0.33 -28.86 5.03
CA THR A 70 0.29 -30.03 5.92
C THR A 70 -0.86 -30.96 5.51
N TRP A 71 -0.51 -32.18 5.11
CA TRP A 71 -1.46 -33.15 4.60
C TRP A 71 -2.14 -33.93 5.72
N THR A 72 -3.34 -33.47 6.08
CA THR A 72 -4.18 -34.08 7.10
C THR A 72 -5.66 -33.93 6.75
N SER A 73 -6.43 -33.14 7.50
CA SER A 73 -7.81 -32.75 7.23
C SER A 73 -7.99 -32.05 5.88
N TYR A 74 -9.24 -32.03 5.37
CA TYR A 74 -9.62 -31.29 4.15
C TYR A 74 -8.85 -31.69 2.88
N THR A 75 -8.51 -32.98 2.72
CA THR A 75 -7.72 -33.51 1.60
C THR A 75 -8.25 -33.17 0.20
N SER A 76 -9.55 -32.95 0.04
CA SER A 76 -10.15 -32.53 -1.23
C SER A 76 -9.77 -31.08 -1.62
N ILE A 77 -9.61 -30.20 -0.63
CA ILE A 77 -9.14 -28.82 -0.79
C ILE A 77 -7.62 -28.85 -1.03
N LEU A 78 -6.88 -29.58 -0.20
CA LEU A 78 -5.43 -29.74 -0.34
C LEU A 78 -5.04 -30.30 -1.71
N ARG A 79 -5.77 -31.30 -2.23
CA ARG A 79 -5.54 -31.83 -3.57
C ARG A 79 -5.66 -30.75 -4.66
N GLN A 80 -6.66 -29.89 -4.58
CA GLN A 80 -6.82 -28.80 -5.55
C GLN A 80 -5.74 -27.73 -5.42
N ILE A 81 -5.30 -27.43 -4.18
CA ILE A 81 -4.15 -26.54 -3.94
C ILE A 81 -2.89 -27.13 -4.60
N VAL A 82 -2.61 -28.42 -4.38
CA VAL A 82 -1.48 -29.13 -5.00
C VAL A 82 -1.56 -29.04 -6.52
N ASP A 83 -2.74 -29.29 -7.09
CA ASP A 83 -2.98 -29.28 -8.53
C ASP A 83 -2.63 -27.94 -9.18
N TYR A 84 -3.12 -26.83 -8.61
CA TYR A 84 -2.82 -25.50 -9.16
C TYR A 84 -1.40 -25.01 -8.83
N ALA A 85 -0.92 -25.25 -7.60
CA ALA A 85 0.35 -24.70 -7.14
C ALA A 85 1.56 -25.39 -7.80
N GLN A 86 1.47 -26.67 -8.15
CA GLN A 86 2.59 -27.38 -8.77
C GLN A 86 2.94 -26.87 -10.18
N ASP A 87 2.00 -26.22 -10.88
CA ASP A 87 2.26 -25.57 -12.16
C ASP A 87 3.20 -24.37 -12.03
N GLU A 88 3.24 -23.77 -10.84
CA GLU A 88 3.87 -22.49 -10.56
C GLU A 88 5.17 -22.65 -9.76
N GLY A 89 5.29 -23.69 -8.95
CA GLY A 89 6.44 -23.92 -8.09
C GLY A 89 6.39 -25.27 -7.37
N VAL A 90 7.28 -25.45 -6.40
CA VAL A 90 7.34 -26.68 -5.59
C VAL A 90 6.20 -26.69 -4.57
N VAL A 91 5.53 -27.82 -4.39
CA VAL A 91 4.61 -28.03 -3.27
C VAL A 91 5.30 -28.96 -2.27
N TYR A 92 5.67 -28.41 -1.13
CA TYR A 92 6.24 -29.13 0.00
C TYR A 92 5.12 -29.65 0.88
N ILE A 93 4.95 -30.97 0.93
CA ILE A 93 3.85 -31.64 1.61
C ILE A 93 4.39 -32.28 2.90
N VAL A 94 4.07 -31.68 4.03
CA VAL A 94 4.29 -32.26 5.35
C VAL A 94 3.28 -33.38 5.56
N CYS A 95 3.74 -34.61 5.80
CA CYS A 95 2.87 -35.78 5.92
C CYS A 95 3.52 -36.88 6.78
N THR A 96 2.71 -37.80 7.29
CA THR A 96 3.20 -38.98 8.02
C THR A 96 3.51 -40.16 7.09
N ASP A 97 2.83 -40.25 5.95
CA ASP A 97 3.09 -41.25 4.91
C ASP A 97 2.92 -40.68 3.50
N SER A 98 4.05 -40.51 2.80
CA SER A 98 4.05 -39.99 1.42
C SER A 98 3.35 -40.91 0.42
N ASN A 99 3.30 -42.23 0.64
CA ASN A 99 2.66 -43.16 -0.30
C ASN A 99 1.13 -43.01 -0.29
N THR A 100 0.55 -42.83 0.88
CA THR A 100 -0.88 -42.51 1.03
C THR A 100 -1.23 -41.21 0.30
N VAL A 101 -0.42 -40.16 0.46
CA VAL A 101 -0.64 -38.89 -0.26
C VAL A 101 -0.55 -39.07 -1.77
N ARG A 102 0.52 -39.71 -2.26
CA ARG A 102 0.71 -39.96 -3.70
C ARG A 102 -0.48 -40.71 -4.30
N THR A 103 -0.94 -41.76 -3.62
CA THR A 103 -2.09 -42.58 -4.06
C THR A 103 -3.37 -41.75 -4.11
N TYR A 104 -3.62 -40.91 -3.11
CA TYR A 104 -4.80 -40.04 -3.09
C TYR A 104 -4.76 -39.02 -4.24
N LEU A 105 -3.61 -38.36 -4.45
CA LEU A 105 -3.42 -37.38 -5.50
C LEU A 105 -3.61 -38.00 -6.90
N THR A 106 -2.96 -39.12 -7.19
CA THR A 106 -3.06 -39.78 -8.50
C THR A 106 -4.45 -40.34 -8.77
N SER A 107 -5.10 -40.92 -7.76
CA SER A 107 -6.49 -41.39 -7.86
C SER A 107 -7.45 -40.22 -8.11
N GLY A 108 -7.12 -39.03 -7.60
CA GLY A 108 -7.85 -37.78 -7.86
C GLY A 108 -7.40 -37.03 -9.11
N GLY A 109 -6.61 -37.65 -10.00
CA GLY A 109 -6.20 -37.10 -11.30
C GLY A 109 -5.09 -36.04 -11.24
N VAL A 110 -4.45 -35.83 -10.08
CA VAL A 110 -3.41 -34.82 -9.91
C VAL A 110 -2.04 -35.41 -10.25
N PRO A 111 -1.28 -34.83 -11.20
CA PRO A 111 0.05 -35.31 -11.52
C PRO A 111 1.02 -35.01 -10.37
N LEU A 112 2.12 -35.78 -10.29
CA LEU A 112 3.10 -35.67 -9.19
C LEU A 112 4.40 -35.01 -9.68
N VAL A 113 4.32 -33.80 -10.24
CA VAL A 113 5.46 -33.17 -10.94
C VAL A 113 6.38 -32.46 -9.96
N ASN A 114 5.92 -31.35 -9.37
CA ASN A 114 6.73 -30.47 -8.53
C ASN A 114 6.49 -30.70 -7.04
N LEU A 115 6.42 -31.97 -6.60
CA LEU A 115 6.08 -32.32 -5.21
C LEU A 115 7.30 -32.78 -4.42
N LYS A 116 7.43 -32.29 -3.18
CA LYS A 116 8.41 -32.76 -2.19
C LYS A 116 7.68 -33.17 -0.92
N PHE A 117 8.05 -34.31 -0.34
CA PHE A 117 7.37 -34.85 0.84
C PHE A 117 8.29 -34.76 2.05
N ILE A 118 7.79 -34.18 3.12
CA ILE A 118 8.53 -33.95 4.37
C ILE A 118 7.87 -34.80 5.44
N LEU A 119 8.61 -35.82 5.88
CA LEU A 119 8.14 -36.74 6.91
C LEU A 119 8.46 -36.16 8.29
N THR A 120 7.52 -35.37 8.83
CA THR A 120 7.56 -34.83 10.18
C THR A 120 6.20 -34.92 10.83
N SER A 121 6.17 -34.99 12.16
CA SER A 121 4.93 -34.98 12.93
C SER A 121 4.32 -33.57 12.98
N PHE A 122 3.01 -33.49 13.11
CA PHE A 122 2.23 -32.25 13.20
C PHE A 122 0.96 -32.51 14.02
N ASN A 123 0.32 -31.45 14.51
CA ASN A 123 -0.97 -31.50 15.20
C ASN A 123 -2.14 -31.09 14.29
N SER A 124 -1.95 -30.11 13.40
CA SER A 124 -3.05 -29.49 12.64
C SER A 124 -2.67 -29.06 11.22
N VAL A 125 -3.67 -28.66 10.43
CA VAL A 125 -3.53 -28.27 9.01
C VAL A 125 -3.05 -26.82 8.81
N TRP A 126 -3.03 -26.00 9.87
CA TRP A 126 -2.91 -24.53 9.81
C TRP A 126 -1.48 -24.00 9.60
N CYS A 127 -0.78 -24.54 8.59
CA CYS A 127 0.66 -24.30 8.39
C CYS A 127 1.02 -22.85 8.06
N ARG A 128 0.04 -21.99 7.75
CA ARG A 128 0.27 -20.54 7.66
C ARG A 128 0.88 -19.99 8.94
N ASP A 129 0.36 -20.46 10.08
CA ASP A 129 0.63 -19.87 11.37
C ASP A 129 1.97 -20.30 11.93
N TYR A 130 2.21 -21.62 11.94
CA TYR A 130 3.40 -22.24 12.50
C TYR A 130 4.51 -22.49 11.49
N GLY A 131 4.22 -22.38 10.19
CA GLY A 131 5.22 -22.64 9.15
C GLY A 131 6.29 -21.54 9.10
N PRO A 132 7.48 -21.84 8.55
CA PRO A 132 8.63 -20.95 8.58
C PRO A 132 8.40 -19.68 7.77
N TRP A 133 8.87 -18.54 8.27
CA TRP A 133 8.74 -17.25 7.61
C TRP A 133 9.99 -16.94 6.80
N ALA A 134 9.84 -16.62 5.52
CA ALA A 134 10.96 -16.39 4.61
C ALA A 134 11.47 -14.95 4.69
N VAL A 135 12.78 -14.79 4.95
CA VAL A 135 13.48 -13.51 4.88
C VAL A 135 14.76 -13.64 4.07
N TYR A 136 15.28 -12.51 3.59
CA TYR A 136 16.56 -12.43 2.92
C TYR A 136 17.56 -11.65 3.76
N SER A 137 18.82 -12.12 3.75
CA SER A 137 19.95 -11.25 4.07
C SER A 137 20.03 -10.13 3.03
N GLY A 138 20.26 -8.90 3.47
CA GLY A 138 20.14 -7.70 2.65
C GLY A 138 18.80 -7.58 1.96
N VAL A 139 18.81 -7.03 0.74
CA VAL A 139 17.59 -6.89 -0.08
C VAL A 139 17.24 -8.20 -0.79
N ALA A 140 18.24 -8.87 -1.36
CA ALA A 140 18.02 -10.04 -2.21
C ALA A 140 19.31 -10.86 -2.31
N ASP A 141 19.84 -11.29 -1.17
CA ASP A 141 20.98 -12.21 -1.10
C ASP A 141 20.49 -13.61 -0.69
N SER A 142 20.74 -14.01 0.56
CA SER A 142 20.57 -15.40 0.98
C SER A 142 19.25 -15.59 1.74
N LEU A 143 18.47 -16.60 1.35
CA LEU A 143 17.24 -17.00 2.04
C LEU A 143 17.56 -17.51 3.44
N LYS A 144 16.85 -16.99 4.44
CA LYS A 144 16.80 -17.47 5.82
C LYS A 144 15.35 -17.74 6.21
N LEU A 145 15.15 -18.63 7.17
CA LEU A 145 13.84 -18.94 7.71
C LEU A 145 13.76 -18.44 9.16
N ILE A 146 12.62 -17.86 9.53
CA ILE A 146 12.33 -17.43 10.89
C ILE A 146 11.24 -18.31 11.47
N ASP A 147 11.41 -18.70 12.73
CA ASP A 147 10.49 -19.52 13.48
C ASP A 147 10.09 -18.79 14.77
N TRP A 148 8.79 -18.59 14.94
CA TRP A 148 8.21 -17.90 16.10
C TRP A 148 7.63 -18.94 17.06
N VAL A 149 7.37 -18.52 18.31
CA VAL A 149 6.59 -19.38 19.22
C VAL A 149 5.15 -19.43 18.71
N TYR A 150 4.65 -20.61 18.35
CA TYR A 150 3.26 -20.74 17.91
C TYR A 150 2.28 -20.46 19.06
N ASN A 151 1.24 -19.68 18.79
CA ASN A 151 0.23 -19.27 19.77
C ASN A 151 -0.82 -20.36 20.09
N ARG A 152 -0.46 -21.64 19.99
CA ARG A 152 -1.33 -22.77 20.36
C ARG A 152 -0.50 -23.80 21.13
N PRO A 153 -1.09 -24.56 22.06
CA PRO A 153 -0.40 -25.64 22.76
C PRO A 153 -0.26 -26.89 21.87
N ARG A 154 0.29 -26.71 20.66
CA ARG A 154 0.42 -27.69 19.57
C ARG A 154 1.91 -27.89 19.25
N PRO A 155 2.65 -28.65 20.06
CA PRO A 155 4.11 -28.70 19.97
C PRO A 155 4.63 -29.39 18.70
N LEU A 156 3.83 -30.24 18.05
CA LEU A 156 4.25 -30.87 16.81
C LEU A 156 4.15 -29.90 15.63
N ASP A 157 3.15 -29.00 15.64
CA ASP A 157 3.04 -27.92 14.67
C ASP A 157 4.25 -26.97 14.76
N ASP A 158 4.61 -26.56 15.98
CA ASP A 158 5.73 -25.67 16.27
C ASP A 158 7.10 -26.25 15.82
N ASN A 159 7.20 -27.58 15.68
CA ASN A 159 8.42 -28.26 15.21
C ASN A 159 8.45 -28.47 13.68
N VAL A 160 7.39 -28.12 12.94
CA VAL A 160 7.38 -28.29 11.47
C VAL A 160 8.43 -27.42 10.79
N SER A 161 8.67 -26.20 11.28
CA SER A 161 9.71 -25.29 10.79
C SER A 161 11.10 -25.91 10.84
N VAL A 162 11.43 -26.62 11.93
CA VAL A 162 12.70 -27.34 12.09
C VAL A 162 12.82 -28.48 11.08
N GLY A 163 11.78 -29.30 10.94
CA GLY A 163 11.74 -30.38 9.95
C GLY A 163 11.90 -29.88 8.52
N PHE A 164 11.24 -28.77 8.18
CA PHE A 164 11.34 -28.12 6.89
C PHE A 164 12.75 -27.57 6.63
N SER A 165 13.29 -26.79 7.57
CA SER A 165 14.63 -26.21 7.51
C SER A 165 15.70 -27.25 7.21
N ASN A 166 15.66 -28.38 7.93
CA ASN A 166 16.59 -29.49 7.72
C ASN A 166 16.44 -30.13 6.32
N PHE A 167 15.21 -30.26 5.83
CA PHE A 167 14.93 -30.81 4.51
C PHE A 167 15.47 -29.93 3.38
N VAL A 168 15.30 -28.60 3.48
CA VAL A 168 15.76 -27.64 2.45
C VAL A 168 17.18 -27.12 2.69
N ASN A 169 17.84 -27.54 3.77
CA ASN A 169 19.17 -27.08 4.18
C ASN A 169 19.28 -25.54 4.20
N THR A 170 18.32 -24.86 4.84
CA THR A 170 18.28 -23.40 4.94
C THR A 170 18.30 -22.99 6.41
N PRO A 171 19.15 -22.04 6.85
CA PRO A 171 19.24 -21.67 8.25
C PRO A 171 17.90 -21.19 8.82
N LEU A 172 17.53 -21.74 9.98
CA LEU A 172 16.36 -21.37 10.78
C LEU A 172 16.79 -20.55 11.99
N TYR A 173 16.16 -19.39 12.18
CA TYR A 173 16.37 -18.52 13.35
C TYR A 173 15.13 -18.53 14.21
N GLN A 174 15.28 -19.04 15.42
CA GLN A 174 14.18 -19.23 16.36
C GLN A 174 14.07 -18.08 17.36
N SER A 175 12.84 -17.61 17.54
CA SER A 175 12.50 -16.59 18.52
C SER A 175 11.92 -17.22 19.78
N THR A 176 12.62 -18.21 20.35
CA THR A 176 12.15 -19.02 21.50
C THR A 176 12.83 -18.65 22.81
N VAL A 177 13.92 -17.87 22.78
CA VAL A 177 14.73 -17.50 23.95
C VAL A 177 14.67 -16.00 24.27
N SER A 178 14.67 -15.65 25.55
CA SER A 178 14.76 -14.26 26.00
C SER A 178 16.11 -13.62 25.58
N PRO A 179 16.14 -12.34 25.17
CA PRO A 179 15.04 -11.36 25.16
C PRO A 179 14.14 -11.41 23.93
N ASN A 180 14.48 -12.23 22.93
CA ASN A 180 13.83 -12.24 21.63
C ASN A 180 12.54 -13.04 21.59
N ASN A 181 12.24 -13.85 22.61
CA ASN A 181 11.10 -14.74 22.60
C ASN A 181 9.79 -14.02 22.23
N LEU A 182 9.15 -14.41 21.13
CA LEU A 182 7.97 -13.73 20.60
C LEU A 182 6.97 -14.76 20.10
N THR A 183 5.75 -14.66 20.60
CA THR A 183 4.59 -15.41 20.12
C THR A 183 4.01 -14.70 18.91
N ALA A 184 3.91 -15.38 17.77
CA ALA A 184 3.37 -14.80 16.55
C ALA A 184 2.77 -15.87 15.63
N THR A 185 1.80 -15.47 14.79
CA THR A 185 1.17 -16.31 13.78
C THR A 185 1.22 -15.67 12.41
N GLY A 186 1.48 -16.48 11.39
CA GLY A 186 1.54 -16.00 10.02
C GLY A 186 0.22 -15.43 9.48
N GLY A 187 -0.94 -15.91 9.91
CA GLY A 187 -2.22 -15.34 9.47
C GLY A 187 -2.48 -13.92 10.00
N ASN A 188 -1.83 -13.57 11.11
CA ASN A 188 -1.85 -12.21 11.66
C ASN A 188 -0.68 -11.33 11.20
N PHE A 189 -0.03 -11.65 10.08
CA PHE A 189 1.08 -10.85 9.56
C PHE A 189 1.07 -10.75 8.04
N MET A 190 1.27 -9.53 7.54
CA MET A 190 1.49 -9.25 6.12
C MET A 190 2.54 -8.15 5.95
N VAL A 191 3.21 -8.12 4.81
CA VAL A 191 4.33 -7.20 4.55
C VAL A 191 4.32 -6.68 3.12
N ASP A 192 4.79 -5.44 2.92
CA ASP A 192 4.90 -4.77 1.62
C ASP A 192 6.19 -5.09 0.83
N GLY A 193 7.06 -5.94 1.38
CA GLY A 193 8.38 -6.26 0.84
C GLY A 193 9.43 -5.14 1.00
N HIS A 194 9.06 -4.01 1.61
CA HIS A 194 9.83 -2.78 1.75
C HIS A 194 9.97 -2.30 3.21
N GLY A 195 9.67 -3.18 4.17
CA GLY A 195 9.85 -2.93 5.60
C GLY A 195 8.61 -2.42 6.34
N THR A 196 7.44 -2.38 5.68
CA THR A 196 6.16 -2.14 6.34
C THR A 196 5.45 -3.45 6.62
N GLY A 197 5.28 -3.79 7.89
CA GLY A 197 4.48 -4.94 8.34
C GLY A 197 3.13 -4.49 8.89
N PHE A 198 2.14 -5.38 8.80
CA PHE A 198 0.79 -5.19 9.30
C PHE A 198 0.37 -6.37 10.17
N SER A 199 -0.35 -6.10 11.25
CA SER A 199 -1.01 -7.11 12.08
C SER A 199 -2.20 -6.50 12.82
N SER A 200 -3.01 -7.34 13.47
CA SER A 200 -3.89 -6.87 14.54
C SER A 200 -3.12 -6.71 15.85
N LYS A 201 -3.70 -6.01 16.82
CA LYS A 201 -3.16 -5.88 18.18
C LYS A 201 -3.09 -7.20 18.95
N LEU A 202 -3.55 -8.32 18.39
CA LEU A 202 -3.27 -9.66 18.93
C LEU A 202 -1.77 -9.87 19.22
N ILE A 203 -0.87 -9.35 18.37
CA ILE A 203 0.58 -9.44 18.61
C ILE A 203 1.01 -8.80 19.94
N LEU A 204 0.30 -7.75 20.38
CA LEU A 204 0.55 -7.11 21.67
C LEU A 204 -0.08 -7.92 22.80
N ASN A 205 -1.32 -8.37 22.61
CA ASN A 205 -2.09 -9.11 23.61
C ASN A 205 -1.41 -10.43 24.00
N GLU A 206 -0.84 -11.16 23.03
CA GLU A 206 -0.16 -12.44 23.24
C GLU A 206 1.28 -12.29 23.74
N ASN A 207 1.81 -11.06 23.81
CA ASN A 207 3.16 -10.76 24.27
C ASN A 207 3.16 -9.71 25.39
N SER A 208 2.22 -9.81 26.34
CA SER A 208 2.00 -8.84 27.43
C SER A 208 3.23 -8.59 28.32
N GLY A 209 4.19 -9.53 28.36
CA GLY A 209 5.49 -9.35 29.02
C GLY A 209 6.49 -8.46 28.27
N LYS A 210 6.11 -7.92 27.09
CA LYS A 210 6.94 -7.03 26.26
C LYS A 210 6.20 -5.74 25.97
N THR A 211 6.95 -4.64 25.92
CA THR A 211 6.42 -3.36 25.42
C THR A 211 6.28 -3.40 23.91
N GLU A 212 5.39 -2.57 23.35
CA GLU A 212 5.28 -2.44 21.90
C GLU A 212 6.61 -2.06 21.23
N ALA A 213 7.43 -1.23 21.88
CA ALA A 213 8.76 -0.87 21.38
C ALA A 213 9.70 -2.09 21.31
N GLN A 214 9.63 -3.01 22.28
CA GLN A 214 10.40 -4.25 22.24
C GLN A 214 9.92 -5.18 21.12
N ILE A 215 8.61 -5.32 20.94
CA ILE A 215 8.02 -6.11 19.85
C ILE A 215 8.45 -5.53 18.49
N ASN A 216 8.37 -4.20 18.32
CA ASN A 216 8.85 -3.52 17.11
C ASN A 216 10.35 -3.76 16.86
N SER A 217 11.18 -3.73 17.91
CA SER A 217 12.61 -4.02 17.79
C SER A 217 12.87 -5.46 17.35
N ILE A 218 12.16 -6.45 17.91
CA ILE A 218 12.31 -7.87 17.53
C ILE A 218 11.90 -8.06 16.06
N MET A 219 10.74 -7.53 15.66
CA MET A 219 10.30 -7.60 14.26
C MET A 219 11.25 -6.88 13.31
N SER A 220 11.84 -5.75 13.72
CA SER A 220 12.86 -5.06 12.93
C SER A 220 14.12 -5.92 12.76
N GLN A 221 14.61 -6.56 13.82
CA GLN A 221 15.84 -7.35 13.81
C GLN A 221 15.70 -8.68 13.06
N PHE A 222 14.59 -9.41 13.26
CA PHE A 222 14.36 -10.71 12.63
C PHE A 222 13.79 -10.62 11.22
N MET A 223 12.99 -9.60 10.93
CA MET A 223 12.19 -9.51 9.70
C MET A 223 12.50 -8.25 8.86
N GLY A 224 13.29 -7.30 9.38
CA GLY A 224 13.56 -6.04 8.67
C GLY A 224 12.36 -5.08 8.64
N ILE A 225 11.43 -5.21 9.58
CA ILE A 225 10.23 -4.37 9.65
C ILE A 225 10.54 -3.08 10.40
N SER A 226 10.79 -2.01 9.66
CA SER A 226 11.05 -0.67 10.20
C SER A 226 9.76 0.07 10.59
N ARG A 227 8.63 -0.29 9.97
CA ARG A 227 7.31 0.26 10.27
C ARG A 227 6.31 -0.87 10.51
N TYR A 228 5.87 -1.05 11.75
CA TYR A 228 4.94 -2.14 12.11
C TYR A 228 3.56 -1.60 12.53
N ILE A 229 2.63 -1.60 11.59
CA ILE A 229 1.27 -1.07 11.74
C ILE A 229 0.38 -2.12 12.41
N LYS A 230 -0.35 -1.73 13.46
CA LYS A 230 -1.19 -2.63 14.24
C LYS A 230 -2.62 -2.09 14.33
N MET A 231 -3.59 -2.89 13.94
CA MET A 231 -5.01 -2.54 13.91
C MET A 231 -5.74 -3.10 15.12
N ASP A 232 -6.86 -2.49 15.52
CA ASP A 232 -7.68 -3.05 16.60
C ASP A 232 -8.26 -4.41 16.20
N ASN A 233 -8.35 -5.30 17.18
CA ASN A 233 -8.93 -6.63 17.00
C ASN A 233 -10.41 -6.52 16.59
N LEU A 234 -10.85 -7.45 15.75
CA LEU A 234 -12.24 -7.48 15.33
C LEU A 234 -13.12 -8.16 16.40
N PRO A 235 -14.33 -7.64 16.69
CA PRO A 235 -15.23 -8.19 17.71
C PRO A 235 -15.68 -9.64 17.51
N TYR A 236 -15.93 -10.07 16.27
CA TYR A 236 -16.52 -11.37 15.97
C TYR A 236 -15.57 -12.37 15.32
N ASP A 237 -14.46 -11.92 14.73
CA ASP A 237 -13.35 -12.80 14.37
C ASP A 237 -12.64 -13.29 15.64
N GLN A 238 -12.84 -14.57 15.99
CA GLN A 238 -12.34 -15.14 17.24
C GLN A 238 -10.83 -15.41 17.23
N ILE A 239 -10.19 -15.36 16.05
CA ILE A 239 -8.74 -15.59 15.91
C ILE A 239 -7.99 -14.27 15.72
N HIS A 240 -8.69 -13.16 15.46
CA HIS A 240 -8.16 -11.81 15.28
C HIS A 240 -7.05 -11.71 14.21
N HIS A 241 -7.15 -12.50 13.14
CA HIS A 241 -6.15 -12.52 12.08
C HIS A 241 -6.50 -11.53 10.97
N ILE A 242 -5.49 -10.82 10.46
CA ILE A 242 -5.70 -9.84 9.39
C ILE A 242 -6.02 -10.47 8.03
N ASP A 243 -5.55 -11.70 7.79
CA ASP A 243 -5.84 -12.43 6.53
C ASP A 243 -7.32 -12.80 6.35
N MET A 244 -8.12 -12.70 7.40
CA MET A 244 -9.56 -12.91 7.36
C MET A 244 -10.33 -11.71 6.80
N HIS A 245 -9.72 -10.52 6.71
CA HIS A 245 -10.43 -9.31 6.28
C HIS A 245 -9.61 -8.33 5.44
N MET A 246 -8.30 -8.53 5.29
CA MET A 246 -7.40 -7.68 4.51
C MET A 246 -6.36 -8.53 3.78
N LYS A 247 -5.91 -8.07 2.61
CA LYS A 247 -4.72 -8.59 1.92
C LYS A 247 -3.98 -7.48 1.19
N LEU A 248 -2.64 -7.46 1.27
CA LEU A 248 -1.83 -6.66 0.35
C LEU A 248 -1.71 -7.42 -0.98
N ILE A 249 -2.01 -6.75 -2.09
CA ILE A 249 -1.98 -7.36 -3.43
C ILE A 249 -0.90 -6.76 -4.34
N ASP A 250 -0.32 -5.63 -3.94
CA ASP A 250 0.95 -5.08 -4.43
C ASP A 250 1.52 -4.13 -3.35
N GLU A 251 2.59 -3.40 -3.67
CA GLU A 251 3.25 -2.46 -2.73
C GLU A 251 2.36 -1.31 -2.24
N GLU A 252 1.21 -1.07 -2.88
CA GLU A 252 0.40 0.13 -2.67
C GLU A 252 -1.10 -0.12 -2.48
N THR A 253 -1.55 -1.36 -2.64
CA THR A 253 -2.97 -1.69 -2.76
C THR A 253 -3.40 -2.69 -1.70
N LEU A 254 -4.40 -2.28 -0.92
CA LEU A 254 -5.08 -3.08 0.09
C LEU A 254 -6.38 -3.63 -0.51
N LEU A 255 -6.53 -4.95 -0.52
CA LEU A 255 -7.81 -5.61 -0.72
C LEU A 255 -8.48 -5.80 0.64
N VAL A 256 -9.65 -5.19 0.86
CA VAL A 256 -10.32 -5.13 2.16
C VAL A 256 -11.75 -5.65 2.07
N GLY A 257 -12.11 -6.53 3.00
CA GLY A 257 -13.45 -7.09 3.14
C GLY A 257 -14.51 -6.02 3.41
N GLU A 258 -15.61 -6.10 2.68
CA GLU A 258 -16.73 -5.17 2.80
C GLU A 258 -17.98 -5.89 3.29
N TYR A 259 -18.51 -5.42 4.41
CA TYR A 259 -19.81 -5.83 4.94
C TYR A 259 -20.86 -4.76 4.66
N PRO A 260 -22.16 -5.11 4.69
CA PRO A 260 -23.21 -4.10 4.78
C PRO A 260 -22.99 -3.16 5.97
N SER A 261 -23.40 -1.90 5.84
CA SER A 261 -23.23 -0.89 6.89
C SER A 261 -23.79 -1.37 8.23
N GLY A 262 -22.96 -1.30 9.29
CA GLY A 262 -23.36 -1.67 10.65
C GLY A 262 -23.43 -3.18 10.93
N VAL A 263 -23.06 -4.04 9.99
CA VAL A 263 -23.19 -5.50 10.11
C VAL A 263 -21.84 -6.15 10.45
N ALA A 264 -21.88 -7.11 11.38
CA ALA A 264 -20.72 -7.89 11.83
C ALA A 264 -19.53 -6.99 12.18
N ASP A 265 -18.32 -7.36 11.75
CA ASP A 265 -17.11 -6.58 11.99
C ASP A 265 -16.93 -5.40 11.02
N GLY A 266 -17.88 -5.16 10.11
CA GLY A 266 -17.83 -4.08 9.12
C GLY A 266 -17.41 -2.72 9.71
N PRO A 267 -18.06 -2.22 10.78
CA PRO A 267 -17.68 -0.97 11.42
C PRO A 267 -16.22 -0.91 11.88
N GLN A 268 -15.70 -2.00 12.46
CA GLN A 268 -14.31 -2.04 12.94
C GLN A 268 -13.31 -2.17 11.79
N ILE A 269 -13.66 -2.90 10.73
CA ILE A 269 -12.85 -2.99 9.51
C ILE A 269 -12.73 -1.60 8.85
N GLU A 270 -13.81 -0.83 8.77
CA GLU A 270 -13.75 0.55 8.28
C GLU A 270 -12.89 1.44 9.16
N ALA A 271 -13.03 1.35 10.49
CA ALA A 271 -12.23 2.14 11.42
C ALA A 271 -10.73 1.83 11.28
N ASN A 272 -10.38 0.55 11.16
CA ASN A 272 -9.00 0.09 10.93
C ASN A 272 -8.48 0.58 9.57
N LEU A 273 -9.30 0.54 8.51
CA LEU A 273 -8.92 1.06 7.20
C LEU A 273 -8.67 2.58 7.24
N GLN A 274 -9.55 3.36 7.87
CA GLN A 274 -9.36 4.81 8.02
C GLN A 274 -8.13 5.13 8.87
N TYR A 275 -7.85 4.34 9.90
CA TYR A 275 -6.60 4.46 10.66
C TYR A 275 -5.38 4.29 9.73
N ILE A 276 -5.39 3.33 8.80
CA ILE A 276 -4.29 3.18 7.84
C ILE A 276 -4.17 4.40 6.92
N LEU A 277 -5.28 4.78 6.26
CA LEU A 277 -5.29 5.84 5.24
C LEU A 277 -4.94 7.23 5.80
N ASN A 278 -5.33 7.52 7.05
CA ASN A 278 -5.08 8.81 7.67
C ASN A 278 -3.67 8.96 8.23
N ASN A 279 -2.97 7.85 8.51
CA ASN A 279 -1.70 7.89 9.25
C ASN A 279 -0.49 7.40 8.43
N PHE A 280 -0.69 6.67 7.33
CA PHE A 280 0.42 6.04 6.62
C PHE A 280 0.35 6.19 5.11
N LEU A 281 1.52 6.41 4.52
CA LEU A 281 1.76 6.32 3.09
C LEU A 281 2.43 4.99 2.74
N THR A 282 2.25 4.53 1.51
CA THR A 282 2.94 3.38 0.91
C THR A 282 4.46 3.54 0.94
N CYS A 283 5.21 2.47 0.64
CA CYS A 283 6.67 2.54 0.54
C CYS A 283 7.18 3.49 -0.56
N PHE A 284 6.31 3.90 -1.49
CA PHE A 284 6.59 4.90 -2.53
C PHE A 284 6.09 6.31 -2.18
N GLY A 285 5.66 6.55 -0.94
CA GLY A 285 5.20 7.86 -0.47
C GLY A 285 3.84 8.30 -1.03
N ARG A 286 3.04 7.36 -1.55
CA ARG A 286 1.68 7.59 -2.06
C ARG A 286 0.62 7.10 -1.08
N GLN A 287 -0.59 7.61 -1.18
CA GLN A 287 -1.75 7.06 -0.46
C GLN A 287 -2.01 5.61 -0.88
N TYR A 288 -2.42 4.75 0.06
CA TYR A 288 -2.82 3.38 -0.26
C TYR A 288 -4.07 3.39 -1.15
N LYS A 289 -4.07 2.54 -2.17
CA LYS A 289 -5.27 2.24 -2.93
C LYS A 289 -6.06 1.16 -2.20
N VAL A 290 -7.39 1.27 -2.25
CA VAL A 290 -8.28 0.31 -1.61
C VAL A 290 -9.13 -0.36 -2.67
N VAL A 291 -9.07 -1.69 -2.72
CA VAL A 291 -10.00 -2.53 -3.46
C VAL A 291 -10.94 -3.18 -2.45
N ARG A 292 -12.24 -3.00 -2.62
CA ARG A 292 -13.26 -3.55 -1.72
C ARG A 292 -13.75 -4.89 -2.24
N ILE A 293 -13.88 -5.89 -1.36
CA ILE A 293 -14.38 -7.22 -1.72
C ILE A 293 -15.57 -7.61 -0.82
N PRO A 294 -16.76 -7.88 -1.37
CA PRO A 294 -17.95 -8.07 -0.55
C PRO A 294 -17.91 -9.39 0.20
N MET A 295 -17.93 -9.36 1.54
CA MET A 295 -18.02 -10.56 2.36
C MET A 295 -19.43 -11.16 2.31
N PRO A 296 -19.56 -12.49 2.09
CA PRO A 296 -20.87 -13.08 1.85
C PRO A 296 -21.54 -13.50 3.16
N PRO A 297 -22.89 -13.44 3.24
CA PRO A 297 -23.62 -14.07 4.33
C PRO A 297 -23.67 -15.59 4.12
N ASN A 298 -24.13 -16.33 5.13
CA ASN A 298 -24.57 -17.71 4.91
C ASN A 298 -25.80 -17.78 3.98
N THR A 299 -26.24 -19.00 3.66
CA THR A 299 -27.41 -19.24 2.79
C THR A 299 -28.73 -18.67 3.34
N SER A 300 -28.80 -18.37 4.63
CA SER A 300 -29.96 -17.74 5.31
C SER A 300 -29.84 -16.21 5.39
N GLY A 301 -28.81 -15.61 4.78
CA GLY A 301 -28.60 -14.15 4.80
C GLY A 301 -27.99 -13.61 6.10
N GLN A 302 -27.44 -14.48 6.96
CA GLN A 302 -26.85 -14.10 8.24
C GLN A 302 -25.33 -13.95 8.17
N TYR A 303 -24.80 -13.07 9.01
CA TYR A 303 -23.39 -12.78 9.19
C TYR A 303 -22.93 -13.14 10.62
N PRO A 304 -21.61 -13.16 10.89
CA PRO A 304 -21.10 -13.22 12.26
C PRO A 304 -21.77 -12.17 13.18
N PRO A 305 -21.98 -12.47 14.47
CA PRO A 305 -21.56 -13.69 15.18
C PRO A 305 -22.50 -14.89 15.01
N THR A 306 -23.62 -14.75 14.29
CA THR A 306 -24.65 -15.79 14.17
C THR A 306 -24.42 -16.78 13.04
N ALA A 307 -23.34 -16.62 12.28
CA ALA A 307 -22.98 -17.45 11.14
C ALA A 307 -21.45 -17.58 11.03
N ASN A 308 -20.99 -18.47 10.14
CA ASN A 308 -19.57 -18.65 9.83
C ASN A 308 -18.95 -17.35 9.29
N TYR A 309 -17.65 -17.20 9.56
CA TYR A 309 -16.85 -16.07 9.11
C TYR A 309 -16.37 -16.27 7.66
N TYR A 310 -17.27 -16.15 6.68
CA TYR A 310 -16.89 -16.26 5.28
C TYR A 310 -15.98 -15.12 4.86
N THR A 311 -14.89 -15.45 4.15
CA THR A 311 -13.90 -14.45 3.73
C THR A 311 -13.34 -14.76 2.35
N TYR A 312 -13.34 -13.75 1.47
CA TYR A 312 -12.67 -13.85 0.19
C TYR A 312 -11.20 -13.39 0.23
N THR A 313 -10.77 -12.69 1.29
CA THR A 313 -9.39 -12.17 1.39
C THR A 313 -8.37 -13.23 1.74
N ASN A 314 -8.82 -14.37 2.31
CA ASN A 314 -7.99 -15.50 2.73
C ASN A 314 -7.48 -16.35 1.53
N SER A 315 -6.97 -15.64 0.53
CA SER A 315 -6.36 -16.13 -0.72
C SER A 315 -4.84 -16.21 -0.61
N VAL A 316 -4.20 -17.01 -1.45
CA VAL A 316 -2.73 -17.13 -1.49
C VAL A 316 -2.17 -16.90 -2.90
N PHE A 317 -1.06 -16.18 -2.99
CA PHE A 317 -0.25 -16.08 -4.20
C PHE A 317 0.68 -17.30 -4.35
N VAL A 318 0.73 -17.86 -5.55
CA VAL A 318 1.74 -18.83 -5.96
C VAL A 318 2.25 -18.40 -7.34
N ASN A 319 3.33 -17.61 -7.35
CA ASN A 319 3.87 -16.97 -8.54
C ASN A 319 2.78 -16.30 -9.41
N LYS A 320 2.41 -16.86 -10.56
CA LYS A 320 1.45 -16.25 -11.49
C LYS A 320 0.00 -16.69 -11.26
N THR A 321 -0.26 -17.49 -10.23
CA THR A 321 -1.58 -17.94 -9.82
C THR A 321 -1.98 -17.31 -8.49
N ILE A 322 -3.25 -16.94 -8.34
CA ILE A 322 -3.85 -16.62 -7.05
C ILE A 322 -5.03 -17.55 -6.79
N ILE A 323 -4.99 -18.23 -5.64
CA ILE A 323 -6.00 -19.19 -5.22
C ILE A 323 -6.91 -18.53 -4.20
N VAL A 324 -8.18 -18.40 -4.54
CA VAL A 324 -9.20 -17.66 -3.77
C VAL A 324 -10.20 -18.65 -3.17
N PRO A 325 -10.52 -18.57 -1.87
CA PRO A 325 -11.60 -19.38 -1.30
C PRO A 325 -12.94 -18.95 -1.90
N ILE A 326 -13.79 -19.92 -2.24
CA ILE A 326 -15.19 -19.71 -2.65
C ILE A 326 -16.11 -20.60 -1.82
N TYR A 327 -17.43 -20.38 -1.87
CA TYR A 327 -18.35 -21.01 -0.91
C TYR A 327 -19.60 -21.62 -1.55
N GLY A 328 -19.70 -21.63 -2.88
CA GLY A 328 -20.93 -22.02 -3.57
C GLY A 328 -22.03 -20.96 -3.45
N LEU A 329 -21.65 -19.69 -3.27
CA LEU A 329 -22.55 -18.55 -3.07
C LEU A 329 -22.53 -17.64 -4.29
N SER A 330 -23.61 -16.89 -4.53
CA SER A 330 -23.72 -15.99 -5.68
C SER A 330 -22.60 -14.94 -5.72
N LYS A 331 -22.12 -14.50 -4.56
CA LYS A 331 -21.02 -13.53 -4.40
C LYS A 331 -19.65 -14.06 -4.83
N ASP A 332 -19.47 -15.38 -4.99
CA ASP A 332 -18.20 -15.97 -5.44
C ASP A 332 -17.78 -15.41 -6.81
N THR A 333 -18.75 -15.25 -7.72
CA THR A 333 -18.49 -14.71 -9.06
C THR A 333 -18.01 -13.26 -9.02
N THR A 334 -18.57 -12.45 -8.12
CA THR A 334 -18.16 -11.07 -7.89
C THR A 334 -16.76 -11.00 -7.29
N ALA A 335 -16.48 -11.83 -6.27
CA ALA A 335 -15.16 -11.90 -5.64
C ALA A 335 -14.07 -12.25 -6.67
N LEU A 336 -14.26 -13.31 -7.46
CA LEU A 336 -13.31 -13.72 -8.49
C LEU A 336 -13.12 -12.67 -9.58
N ARG A 337 -14.17 -11.93 -9.95
CA ARG A 337 -14.07 -10.80 -10.91
C ARG A 337 -13.20 -9.68 -10.34
N ILE A 338 -13.40 -9.29 -9.09
CA ILE A 338 -12.61 -8.24 -8.42
C ILE A 338 -11.13 -8.62 -8.40
N TYR A 339 -10.80 -9.87 -8.07
CA TYR A 339 -9.42 -10.37 -8.15
C TYR A 339 -8.84 -10.26 -9.57
N ARG A 340 -9.60 -10.64 -10.62
CA ARG A 340 -9.12 -10.56 -12.01
C ARG A 340 -8.87 -9.12 -12.47
N GLU A 341 -9.71 -8.18 -12.04
CA GLU A 341 -9.55 -6.76 -12.35
C GLU A 341 -8.36 -6.14 -11.60
N ALA A 342 -8.17 -6.53 -10.33
CA ALA A 342 -7.11 -6.03 -9.48
C ALA A 342 -5.73 -6.65 -9.79
N LEU A 343 -5.69 -7.88 -10.33
CA LEU A 343 -4.47 -8.63 -10.63
C LEU A 343 -4.39 -9.05 -12.11
N PRO A 344 -4.23 -8.10 -13.06
CA PRO A 344 -4.13 -8.42 -14.49
C PRO A 344 -3.01 -9.41 -14.79
N GLY A 345 -3.33 -10.42 -15.61
CA GLY A 345 -2.40 -11.46 -16.03
C GLY A 345 -2.23 -12.62 -15.04
N TYR A 346 -2.75 -12.52 -13.81
CA TYR A 346 -2.76 -13.65 -12.88
C TYR A 346 -3.83 -14.68 -13.27
N ARG A 347 -3.50 -15.96 -13.08
CA ARG A 347 -4.48 -17.04 -13.13
C ARG A 347 -5.26 -17.06 -11.81
N VAL A 348 -6.48 -16.51 -11.83
CA VAL A 348 -7.37 -16.48 -10.66
C VAL A 348 -8.23 -17.74 -10.62
N VAL A 349 -8.00 -18.60 -9.62
CA VAL A 349 -8.73 -19.85 -9.41
C VAL A 349 -9.49 -19.85 -8.09
N GLY A 350 -10.70 -20.40 -8.10
CA GLY A 350 -11.54 -20.53 -6.90
C GLY A 350 -11.54 -21.97 -6.38
N ILE A 351 -11.33 -22.16 -5.08
CA ILE A 351 -11.48 -23.47 -4.42
C ILE A 351 -12.59 -23.39 -3.37
N ASN A 352 -13.54 -24.33 -3.40
CA ASN A 352 -14.64 -24.33 -2.46
C ASN A 352 -14.18 -24.71 -1.04
N CYS A 353 -14.24 -23.74 -0.13
CA CYS A 353 -13.84 -23.84 1.27
C CYS A 353 -15.03 -23.93 2.25
N ASN A 354 -16.26 -24.14 1.75
CA ASN A 354 -17.44 -24.22 2.61
C ASN A 354 -17.33 -25.33 3.68
N GLY A 355 -16.62 -26.43 3.35
CA GLY A 355 -16.40 -27.54 4.27
C GLY A 355 -15.39 -27.28 5.40
N MET A 356 -14.63 -26.17 5.36
CA MET A 356 -13.61 -25.86 6.38
C MET A 356 -13.85 -24.54 7.12
N ILE A 357 -14.64 -23.62 6.56
CA ILE A 357 -14.76 -22.25 7.08
C ILE A 357 -15.37 -22.16 8.48
N SER A 358 -16.13 -23.17 8.92
CA SER A 358 -16.62 -23.27 10.30
C SER A 358 -15.50 -23.44 11.33
N ALA A 359 -14.30 -23.85 10.90
CA ALA A 359 -13.11 -23.92 11.74
C ALA A 359 -12.33 -22.59 11.79
N LEU A 360 -12.88 -21.49 11.24
CA LEU A 360 -12.29 -20.14 11.17
C LEU A 360 -11.00 -20.04 10.34
N GLY A 361 -10.95 -20.72 9.19
CA GLY A 361 -9.86 -20.57 8.24
C GLY A 361 -10.20 -21.06 6.83
N ALA A 362 -9.41 -20.65 5.84
CA ALA A 362 -9.56 -21.07 4.45
C ALA A 362 -8.18 -21.30 3.79
N ILE A 363 -8.01 -20.95 2.52
CA ILE A 363 -6.83 -21.29 1.70
C ILE A 363 -5.53 -20.71 2.27
N HIS A 364 -5.53 -19.43 2.63
CA HIS A 364 -4.33 -18.77 3.13
C HIS A 364 -3.87 -19.37 4.47
N CYS A 365 -4.80 -19.77 5.34
CA CYS A 365 -4.52 -20.40 6.64
C CYS A 365 -3.84 -21.78 6.55
N ILE A 366 -3.95 -22.47 5.41
CA ILE A 366 -3.42 -23.84 5.22
C ILE A 366 -2.30 -23.90 4.17
N THR A 367 -1.72 -22.75 3.85
CA THR A 367 -0.60 -22.62 2.91
C THR A 367 0.45 -21.68 3.48
N LYS A 368 1.73 -21.90 3.16
CA LYS A 368 2.84 -20.99 3.53
C LYS A 368 3.81 -20.85 2.38
N GLU A 369 4.03 -19.64 1.89
CA GLU A 369 5.00 -19.35 0.84
C GLU A 369 6.45 -19.52 1.32
N ILE A 370 7.31 -19.97 0.40
CA ILE A 370 8.74 -20.10 0.62
C ILE A 370 9.51 -19.34 -0.46
N GLY A 371 10.43 -18.49 -0.02
CA GLY A 371 11.28 -17.71 -0.91
C GLY A 371 12.20 -18.56 -1.77
N VAL A 372 12.63 -17.99 -2.90
CA VAL A 372 13.64 -18.57 -3.79
C VAL A 372 15.05 -18.46 -3.21
N GLN A 373 15.91 -19.43 -3.54
CA GLN A 373 17.33 -19.43 -3.13
C GLN A 373 18.20 -18.43 -3.91
N GLU A 374 17.75 -18.07 -5.12
CA GLU A 374 18.37 -17.08 -6.01
C GLU A 374 17.36 -15.96 -6.29
N PRO A 375 17.18 -15.01 -5.36
CA PRO A 375 16.19 -13.94 -5.52
C PRO A 375 16.63 -12.93 -6.59
N VAL A 376 15.64 -12.40 -7.31
CA VAL A 376 15.77 -11.21 -8.16
C VAL A 376 14.68 -10.24 -7.72
N PHE A 377 15.07 -9.22 -6.97
CA PHE A 377 14.17 -8.20 -6.47
C PHE A 377 14.14 -7.01 -7.43
N ILE A 378 12.93 -6.56 -7.78
CA ILE A 378 12.69 -5.36 -8.59
C ILE A 378 11.74 -4.45 -7.81
N SER A 379 12.23 -3.32 -7.32
CA SER A 379 11.39 -2.25 -6.75
C SER A 379 11.19 -1.15 -7.79
N HIS A 380 9.93 -0.91 -8.15
CA HIS A 380 9.54 0.09 -9.13
C HIS A 380 8.14 0.62 -8.81
N ALA A 381 8.05 1.93 -8.60
CA ALA A 381 6.79 2.65 -8.46
C ALA A 381 6.15 2.84 -9.84
N LYS A 382 4.94 2.28 -10.02
CA LYS A 382 4.16 2.43 -11.25
C LYS A 382 3.99 3.92 -11.62
N LEU A 383 4.19 4.26 -12.89
CA LEU A 383 3.92 5.60 -13.43
C LEU A 383 2.44 5.97 -13.25
N LEU A 384 2.20 7.22 -12.86
CA LEU A 384 0.86 7.78 -12.73
C LEU A 384 0.37 8.32 -14.07
N ASN A 385 -0.95 8.44 -14.21
CA ASN A 385 -1.53 9.16 -15.34
C ASN A 385 -0.97 10.58 -15.39
N THR A 386 -0.79 11.09 -16.60
CA THR A 386 -0.09 12.36 -16.81
C THR A 386 -0.71 13.16 -17.93
N SER A 387 -0.68 14.49 -17.83
CA SER A 387 -1.01 15.38 -18.95
C SER A 387 0.23 15.78 -19.76
N ASN A 388 1.42 15.25 -19.40
CA ASN A 388 2.66 15.48 -20.12
C ASN A 388 2.64 14.76 -21.47
N THR A 389 2.66 15.53 -22.56
CA THR A 389 2.65 15.03 -23.95
C THR A 389 3.96 15.29 -24.69
N VAL A 390 4.95 15.91 -24.06
CA VAL A 390 6.15 16.45 -24.74
C VAL A 390 7.47 15.90 -24.19
N SER A 391 7.53 15.57 -22.90
CA SER A 391 8.75 15.05 -22.26
C SER A 391 8.68 13.54 -22.09
N PRO A 392 9.80 12.81 -22.26
CA PRO A 392 9.84 11.36 -22.04
C PRO A 392 9.42 10.98 -20.60
N TYR A 393 8.83 9.79 -20.45
CA TYR A 393 8.40 9.25 -19.17
C TYR A 393 9.48 8.37 -18.55
N GLU A 394 10.20 8.87 -17.55
CA GLU A 394 11.28 8.14 -16.90
C GLU A 394 10.76 6.98 -16.05
N VAL A 395 11.21 5.77 -16.36
CA VAL A 395 11.02 4.56 -15.56
C VAL A 395 12.28 4.31 -14.74
N LYS A 396 12.11 4.22 -13.42
CA LYS A 396 13.18 3.95 -12.44
C LYS A 396 12.94 2.61 -11.77
N ALA A 397 13.94 1.72 -11.75
CA ALA A 397 13.85 0.44 -11.07
C ALA A 397 15.10 0.20 -10.22
N PHE A 398 14.90 -0.06 -8.92
CA PHE A 398 15.96 -0.56 -8.06
C PHE A 398 15.95 -2.09 -8.14
N VAL A 399 17.08 -2.67 -8.57
CA VAL A 399 17.18 -4.10 -8.85
C VAL A 399 18.34 -4.71 -8.08
N LYS A 400 18.08 -5.81 -7.38
CA LYS A 400 19.09 -6.58 -6.63
C LYS A 400 18.91 -8.07 -6.87
N SER A 401 20.02 -8.78 -6.93
CA SER A 401 20.05 -10.24 -6.99
C SER A 401 21.33 -10.75 -6.34
N LYS A 402 21.25 -11.93 -5.74
CA LYS A 402 22.36 -12.61 -5.05
C LYS A 402 23.58 -12.80 -5.94
N SER A 403 23.37 -13.26 -7.17
CA SER A 403 24.46 -13.45 -8.15
C SER A 403 24.93 -12.15 -8.81
N GLY A 404 24.28 -11.02 -8.53
CA GLY A 404 24.44 -9.77 -9.27
C GLY A 404 23.44 -9.65 -10.43
N VAL A 405 23.34 -8.45 -10.99
CA VAL A 405 22.40 -8.11 -12.08
C VAL A 405 23.16 -8.04 -13.40
N ALA A 406 22.82 -8.91 -14.35
CA ALA A 406 23.44 -8.95 -15.67
C ALA A 406 22.86 -7.90 -16.63
N GLY A 407 21.56 -7.61 -16.50
CA GLY A 407 20.90 -6.60 -17.33
C GLY A 407 19.48 -6.32 -16.88
N VAL A 408 18.99 -5.12 -17.22
CA VAL A 408 17.61 -4.71 -16.97
C VAL A 408 17.07 -4.08 -18.24
N SER A 409 15.86 -4.48 -18.64
CA SER A 409 15.18 -3.97 -19.83
C SER A 409 13.79 -3.45 -19.47
N LEU A 410 13.42 -2.34 -20.09
CA LEU A 410 12.08 -1.79 -20.09
C LEU A 410 11.38 -2.22 -21.38
N TYR A 411 10.19 -2.77 -21.24
CA TYR A 411 9.32 -3.12 -22.37
C TYR A 411 8.07 -2.25 -22.33
N TRP A 412 7.69 -1.62 -23.43
CA TRP A 412 6.50 -0.77 -23.49
C TRP A 412 5.78 -0.85 -24.85
N ARG A 413 4.48 -0.50 -24.87
CA ARG A 413 3.63 -0.38 -26.07
C ARG A 413 2.42 0.49 -25.79
N THR A 414 1.76 0.98 -26.83
CA THR A 414 0.49 1.72 -26.74
C THR A 414 -0.70 0.95 -27.32
N ASP A 415 -0.44 -0.12 -28.08
CA ASP A 415 -1.44 -0.99 -28.67
C ASP A 415 -1.20 -2.42 -28.16
N THR A 416 -2.18 -2.99 -27.45
CA THR A 416 -2.07 -4.33 -26.86
C THR A 416 -2.06 -5.46 -27.89
N THR A 417 -2.37 -5.17 -29.16
CA THR A 417 -2.26 -6.11 -30.27
C THR A 417 -0.85 -6.16 -30.86
N GLN A 418 0.00 -5.17 -30.55
CA GLN A 418 1.37 -5.08 -31.05
C GLN A 418 2.40 -5.66 -30.06
N ALA A 419 3.57 -5.99 -30.59
CA ALA A 419 4.73 -6.40 -29.79
C ALA A 419 5.23 -5.24 -28.91
N TYR A 420 5.83 -5.57 -27.78
CA TYR A 420 6.50 -4.57 -26.93
C TYR A 420 7.77 -4.07 -27.61
N SER A 421 7.98 -2.76 -27.56
CA SER A 421 9.28 -2.14 -27.82
C SER A 421 10.17 -2.33 -26.60
N GLN A 422 11.43 -2.71 -26.81
CA GLN A 422 12.41 -2.94 -25.75
C GLN A 422 13.43 -1.79 -25.68
N ILE A 423 13.74 -1.35 -24.47
CA ILE A 423 14.78 -0.36 -24.17
C ILE A 423 15.68 -0.94 -23.08
N ALA A 424 16.99 -1.03 -23.32
CA ALA A 424 17.94 -1.39 -22.27
C ALA A 424 18.00 -0.27 -21.22
N MET A 425 17.89 -0.62 -19.95
CA MET A 425 17.99 0.35 -18.85
C MET A 425 19.44 0.52 -18.43
N THR A 426 19.84 1.76 -18.16
CA THR A 426 21.19 2.10 -17.71
C THR A 426 21.23 2.26 -16.20
N LEU A 427 22.22 1.65 -15.55
CA LEU A 427 22.45 1.83 -14.11
C LEU A 427 23.06 3.23 -13.85
N SER A 428 22.42 4.00 -12.98
CA SER A 428 22.97 5.25 -12.45
C SER A 428 22.85 5.22 -10.94
N GLN A 429 23.99 5.29 -10.24
CA GLN A 429 24.10 5.04 -8.80
C GLN A 429 23.62 3.61 -8.45
N ASP A 430 22.46 3.49 -7.81
CA ASP A 430 21.85 2.23 -7.39
C ASP A 430 20.56 1.88 -8.17
N THR A 431 20.19 2.71 -9.14
CA THR A 431 18.89 2.66 -9.80
C THR A 431 19.04 2.55 -11.31
N PHE A 432 18.37 1.59 -11.93
CA PHE A 432 18.27 1.45 -13.38
C PHE A 432 17.23 2.41 -13.94
N ARG A 433 17.56 3.05 -15.07
CA ARG A 433 16.74 4.09 -15.70
C ARG A 433 16.60 3.88 -17.19
N ALA A 434 15.41 4.14 -17.71
CA ALA A 434 15.12 4.30 -19.12
C ALA A 434 13.87 5.18 -19.27
N SER A 435 13.68 5.79 -20.43
CA SER A 435 12.51 6.65 -20.65
C SER A 435 11.68 6.15 -21.82
N ILE A 436 10.37 6.05 -21.59
CA ILE A 436 9.41 5.84 -22.67
C ILE A 436 9.28 7.17 -23.44
N PRO A 437 9.35 7.18 -24.78
CA PRO A 437 9.16 8.39 -25.58
C PRO A 437 7.80 9.05 -25.29
N PRO A 438 7.68 10.39 -25.44
CA PRO A 438 6.43 11.10 -25.26
C PRO A 438 5.31 10.49 -26.11
N GLN A 439 4.09 10.42 -25.56
CA GLN A 439 2.93 9.89 -26.26
C GLN A 439 1.87 10.98 -26.43
N ALA A 440 1.05 10.82 -27.47
CA ALA A 440 -0.07 11.70 -27.71
C ALA A 440 -1.12 11.58 -26.58
N SER A 441 -1.91 12.64 -26.41
CA SER A 441 -3.05 12.59 -25.51
C SER A 441 -4.06 11.52 -25.91
N GLY A 442 -4.69 10.88 -24.93
CA GLY A 442 -5.57 9.74 -25.09
C GLY A 442 -4.86 8.38 -25.15
N ALA A 443 -3.51 8.36 -25.20
CA ALA A 443 -2.77 7.11 -25.27
C ALA A 443 -2.78 6.36 -23.93
N ASP A 444 -3.03 5.06 -24.02
CA ASP A 444 -2.83 4.10 -22.94
C ASP A 444 -1.45 3.43 -23.10
N VAL A 445 -0.53 3.69 -22.18
CA VAL A 445 0.82 3.13 -22.25
C VAL A 445 0.92 1.94 -21.31
N CYS A 446 1.15 0.76 -21.89
CA CYS A 446 1.36 -0.49 -21.17
C CYS A 446 2.85 -0.83 -21.13
N TYR A 447 3.40 -1.16 -19.97
CA TYR A 447 4.83 -1.43 -19.82
C TYR A 447 5.15 -2.39 -18.68
N TYR A 448 6.35 -2.97 -18.69
CA TYR A 448 6.89 -3.76 -17.59
C TYR A 448 8.42 -3.66 -17.57
N VAL A 449 9.01 -3.98 -16.41
CA VAL A 449 10.47 -4.07 -16.23
C VAL A 449 10.86 -5.54 -16.15
N SER A 450 11.95 -5.92 -16.82
CA SER A 450 12.53 -7.26 -16.78
C SER A 450 13.97 -7.17 -16.32
N ALA A 451 14.37 -8.00 -15.37
CA ALA A 451 15.72 -8.07 -14.86
C ALA A 451 16.27 -9.50 -14.98
N THR A 452 17.50 -9.61 -15.47
CA THR A 452 18.23 -10.87 -15.59
C THR A 452 19.41 -10.84 -14.64
N SER A 453 19.52 -11.86 -13.78
CA SER A 453 20.65 -12.06 -12.88
C SER A 453 21.88 -12.61 -13.62
N VAL A 454 23.06 -12.55 -13.00
CA VAL A 454 24.27 -13.18 -13.55
C VAL A 454 24.15 -14.71 -13.61
N SER A 455 23.32 -15.31 -12.74
CA SER A 455 22.96 -16.74 -12.84
C SER A 455 22.04 -17.08 -14.02
N GLY A 456 21.61 -16.08 -14.81
CA GLY A 456 20.74 -16.26 -15.98
C GLY A 456 19.24 -16.28 -15.67
N LYS A 457 18.85 -16.15 -14.39
CA LYS A 457 17.45 -16.10 -13.98
C LYS A 457 16.84 -14.76 -14.36
N THR A 458 15.66 -14.78 -14.96
CA THR A 458 14.93 -13.57 -15.39
C THR A 458 13.61 -13.45 -14.67
N ILE A 459 13.36 -12.29 -14.06
CA ILE A 459 12.10 -11.93 -13.38
C ILE A 459 11.56 -10.63 -13.95
N ASN A 460 10.23 -10.54 -14.02
CA ASN A 460 9.52 -9.37 -14.50
C ASN A 460 8.77 -8.67 -13.36
N LYS A 461 8.52 -7.37 -13.52
CA LYS A 461 7.58 -6.60 -12.71
C LYS A 461 6.52 -5.95 -13.62
N PRO A 462 5.24 -6.37 -13.52
CA PRO A 462 4.72 -7.44 -12.65
C PRO A 462 5.24 -8.83 -13.07
N LEU A 463 5.17 -9.80 -12.16
CA LEU A 463 5.65 -11.17 -12.38
C LEU A 463 4.94 -11.86 -13.55
N THR A 464 3.68 -11.49 -13.81
CA THR A 464 2.82 -12.02 -14.87
C THR A 464 3.11 -11.47 -16.26
N ALA A 465 4.06 -10.54 -16.41
CA ALA A 465 4.43 -10.02 -17.73
C ALA A 465 5.00 -11.13 -18.63
N PRO A 466 4.72 -11.09 -19.95
CA PRO A 466 4.12 -9.98 -20.70
C PRO A 466 2.58 -9.94 -20.71
N SER A 467 1.90 -10.98 -20.18
CA SER A 467 0.44 -11.04 -20.13
C SER A 467 -0.15 -10.00 -19.18
N GLY A 468 0.44 -9.85 -18.00
CA GLY A 468 0.21 -8.72 -17.10
C GLY A 468 1.15 -7.57 -17.39
N TYR A 469 0.76 -6.35 -17.05
CA TYR A 469 1.56 -5.14 -17.28
C TYR A 469 1.13 -4.00 -16.37
N LEU A 470 2.04 -3.04 -16.18
CA LEU A 470 1.72 -1.74 -15.61
C LEU A 470 1.14 -0.84 -16.70
N LYS A 471 0.25 0.08 -16.33
CA LYS A 471 -0.45 0.96 -17.27
C LYS A 471 -0.61 2.38 -16.73
N PHE A 472 -0.26 3.39 -17.51
CA PHE A 472 -0.68 4.77 -17.25
C PHE A 472 -1.36 5.36 -18.50
N HIS A 473 -2.21 6.35 -18.27
CA HIS A 473 -2.94 7.07 -19.30
C HIS A 473 -2.35 8.47 -19.50
N VAL A 474 -2.22 8.90 -20.77
CA VAL A 474 -1.86 10.27 -21.11
C VAL A 474 -3.15 11.08 -21.28
N ASN A 475 -3.50 11.84 -20.24
CA ASN A 475 -4.69 12.67 -20.20
C ASN A 475 -4.65 13.79 -21.26
N ASN A 476 -5.77 14.51 -21.40
CA ASN A 476 -5.79 15.78 -22.11
C ASN A 476 -4.72 16.73 -21.54
N PRO A 477 -3.96 17.43 -22.41
CA PRO A 477 -2.94 18.34 -21.95
C PRO A 477 -3.60 19.56 -21.29
N VAL A 478 -3.04 20.00 -20.17
CA VAL A 478 -3.52 21.13 -19.38
C VAL A 478 -2.42 22.17 -19.21
N ILE A 479 -2.78 23.41 -18.89
CA ILE A 479 -1.81 24.41 -18.45
C ILE A 479 -1.64 24.26 -16.93
N ASN A 480 -0.45 23.84 -16.51
CA ASN A 480 -0.05 23.85 -15.11
C ASN A 480 0.81 25.11 -14.86
N LEU A 481 0.43 25.91 -13.88
CA LEU A 481 1.04 27.20 -13.59
C LEU A 481 1.33 27.33 -12.09
N SER A 482 2.60 27.51 -11.76
CA SER A 482 3.08 27.91 -10.45
C SER A 482 3.17 29.43 -10.41
N LEU A 483 2.36 30.07 -9.56
CA LEU A 483 2.44 31.49 -9.33
C LEU A 483 3.17 31.79 -8.04
N LYS A 484 3.89 32.91 -8.00
CA LYS A 484 4.42 33.49 -6.78
C LYS A 484 3.79 34.87 -6.55
N ILE A 485 3.09 35.01 -5.43
CA ILE A 485 2.16 36.11 -5.14
C ILE A 485 2.28 36.48 -3.66
N ALA A 486 2.29 37.78 -3.35
CA ALA A 486 2.26 38.27 -1.98
C ALA A 486 1.17 39.34 -1.85
N PRO A 487 0.05 39.08 -1.15
CA PRO A 487 -0.86 40.13 -0.73
C PRO A 487 -0.13 41.10 0.21
N GLU A 488 -0.24 42.40 -0.03
CA GLU A 488 0.51 43.42 0.73
C GLU A 488 0.23 43.35 2.22
N GLY A 489 -1.05 43.26 2.61
CA GLY A 489 -1.45 43.22 4.01
C GLY A 489 -0.86 42.05 4.78
N LEU A 490 -0.92 40.85 4.19
CA LEU A 490 -0.42 39.61 4.80
C LEU A 490 1.11 39.47 4.79
N TYR A 491 1.85 40.22 3.96
CA TYR A 491 3.30 40.05 3.85
C TYR A 491 4.07 40.75 4.97
N ASN A 492 4.83 39.98 5.74
CA ASN A 492 5.67 40.47 6.83
C ASN A 492 7.14 40.60 6.39
N VAL A 493 7.63 41.84 6.36
CA VAL A 493 8.98 42.17 5.90
C VAL A 493 10.09 41.65 6.83
N ASN A 494 9.80 41.45 8.11
CA ASN A 494 10.77 41.01 9.10
C ASN A 494 11.00 39.51 9.04
N THR A 495 9.93 38.74 8.82
CA THR A 495 10.00 37.27 8.73
C THR A 495 10.24 36.80 7.30
N GLY A 496 9.84 37.60 6.30
CA GLY A 496 9.87 37.22 4.88
C GLY A 496 8.74 36.25 4.48
N TYR A 497 7.74 36.06 5.35
CA TYR A 497 6.62 35.15 5.16
C TYR A 497 5.29 35.91 5.11
N LEU A 498 4.24 35.22 4.65
CA LEU A 498 2.86 35.67 4.86
C LEU A 498 2.39 35.28 6.27
N GLU A 499 1.60 36.13 6.92
CA GLU A 499 1.04 35.86 8.26
C GLU A 499 0.16 34.59 8.28
N ARG A 500 -0.50 34.30 7.16
CA ARG A 500 -1.25 33.06 6.96
C ARG A 500 -1.21 32.56 5.52
N ARG A 501 -1.62 31.31 5.34
CA ARG A 501 -1.98 30.78 4.01
C ARG A 501 -3.30 31.39 3.59
N ASP A 502 -3.42 31.70 2.31
CA ASP A 502 -4.67 32.25 1.78
C ASP A 502 -5.01 31.76 0.38
N THR A 503 -6.21 32.08 -0.09
CA THR A 503 -6.76 31.60 -1.35
C THR A 503 -6.83 32.73 -2.38
N VAL A 504 -6.43 32.42 -3.62
CA VAL A 504 -6.55 33.32 -4.77
C VAL A 504 -7.29 32.61 -5.89
N THR A 505 -8.26 33.31 -6.48
CA THR A 505 -8.87 32.89 -7.74
C THR A 505 -8.09 33.51 -8.89
N VAL A 506 -7.70 32.70 -9.86
CA VAL A 506 -6.91 33.14 -11.00
C VAL A 506 -7.65 32.86 -12.28
N TYR A 507 -7.72 33.87 -13.15
CA TYR A 507 -8.34 33.76 -14.46
C TYR A 507 -7.28 33.83 -15.56
N LEU A 508 -7.46 33.04 -16.61
CA LEU A 508 -6.76 33.21 -17.88
C LEU A 508 -7.67 33.92 -18.86
N ARG A 509 -7.26 35.12 -19.29
CA ARG A 509 -7.97 35.90 -20.31
C ARG A 509 -7.11 36.01 -21.57
N ASP A 510 -7.74 36.04 -22.74
CA ASP A 510 -7.03 36.24 -24.01
C ASP A 510 -6.10 37.47 -23.94
N ALA A 511 -4.92 37.42 -24.54
CA ALA A 511 -3.99 38.55 -24.56
C ALA A 511 -4.41 39.70 -25.52
N SER A 512 -5.56 39.58 -26.18
CA SER A 512 -6.11 40.55 -27.13
C SER A 512 -7.55 40.88 -26.78
N ALA A 513 -7.94 42.14 -27.00
CA ALA A 513 -9.33 42.58 -26.85
C ALA A 513 -10.29 41.66 -27.64
N PRO A 514 -11.44 41.25 -27.07
CA PRO A 514 -12.05 41.76 -25.84
C PRO A 514 -11.63 41.00 -24.55
N TYR A 515 -10.43 40.40 -24.51
CA TYR A 515 -9.85 39.74 -23.33
C TYR A 515 -10.78 38.69 -22.72
N MET A 516 -11.34 37.84 -23.58
CA MET A 516 -12.32 36.82 -23.18
C MET A 516 -11.71 35.89 -22.14
N LEU A 517 -12.50 35.58 -21.10
CA LEU A 517 -12.18 34.55 -20.13
C LEU A 517 -12.11 33.19 -20.83
N ARG A 518 -11.01 32.46 -20.62
CA ARG A 518 -10.80 31.12 -21.17
C ARG A 518 -10.88 30.04 -20.12
N ASP A 519 -10.37 30.31 -18.94
CA ASP A 519 -10.37 29.35 -17.85
C ASP A 519 -10.10 30.04 -16.51
N SER A 520 -10.37 29.33 -15.43
CA SER A 520 -10.16 29.79 -14.06
C SER A 520 -9.68 28.65 -13.17
N ALA A 521 -8.84 28.97 -12.19
CA ALA A 521 -8.39 28.02 -11.18
C ALA A 521 -8.28 28.72 -9.82
N ILE A 522 -8.47 27.96 -8.74
CA ILE A 522 -8.30 28.44 -7.37
C ILE A 522 -7.03 27.82 -6.81
N GLY A 523 -6.17 28.64 -6.20
CA GLY A 523 -4.91 28.20 -5.59
C GLY A 523 -4.79 28.67 -4.16
N VAL A 524 -4.16 27.86 -3.31
CA VAL A 524 -3.76 28.25 -1.96
C VAL A 524 -2.32 28.73 -1.99
N ILE A 525 -2.09 29.96 -1.56
CA ILE A 525 -0.78 30.58 -1.43
C ILE A 525 -0.13 30.04 -0.15
N ASP A 526 0.99 29.35 -0.30
CA ASP A 526 1.79 28.90 0.84
C ASP A 526 2.50 30.09 1.50
N SER A 527 2.39 30.19 2.83
CA SER A 527 2.86 31.35 3.57
C SER A 527 4.38 31.50 3.59
N ALA A 528 5.13 30.39 3.52
CA ALA A 528 6.58 30.42 3.55
C ALA A 528 7.18 30.72 2.17
N THR A 529 6.61 30.12 1.13
CA THR A 529 7.15 30.22 -0.24
C THR A 529 6.50 31.32 -1.08
N MET A 530 5.33 31.82 -0.67
CA MET A 530 4.45 32.71 -1.44
C MET A 530 3.98 32.08 -2.76
N THR A 531 4.01 30.76 -2.89
CA THR A 531 3.64 30.07 -4.14
C THR A 531 2.29 29.39 -4.06
N CYS A 532 1.57 29.36 -5.18
CA CYS A 532 0.40 28.51 -5.39
C CYS A 532 0.52 27.77 -6.73
N GLN A 533 -0.04 26.56 -6.79
CA GLN A 533 -0.05 25.72 -7.99
C GLN A 533 -1.47 25.68 -8.55
N LEU A 534 -1.61 25.94 -9.85
CA LEU A 534 -2.89 26.09 -10.54
C LEU A 534 -2.93 25.18 -11.76
N ASN A 535 -4.08 24.55 -11.99
CA ASN A 535 -4.32 23.69 -13.14
C ASN A 535 -5.50 24.25 -13.94
N PHE A 536 -5.26 24.68 -15.17
CA PHE A 536 -6.27 25.17 -16.10
C PHE A 536 -6.59 24.07 -17.11
N ILE A 537 -7.75 23.45 -16.93
CA ILE A 537 -8.18 22.23 -17.63
C ILE A 537 -8.87 22.50 -18.97
N HIS A 538 -9.33 23.73 -19.21
CA HIS A 538 -10.06 24.15 -20.41
C HIS A 538 -9.22 25.09 -21.30
N ALA A 539 -8.22 25.77 -20.74
CA ALA A 539 -7.33 26.63 -21.52
C ALA A 539 -6.41 25.82 -22.45
N GLN A 540 -6.30 26.27 -23.70
CA GLN A 540 -5.40 25.69 -24.70
C GLN A 540 -4.03 26.37 -24.68
N THR A 541 -3.07 25.87 -25.46
CA THR A 541 -1.80 26.59 -25.65
C THR A 541 -2.09 27.93 -26.32
N GLY A 542 -1.62 29.02 -25.72
CA GLY A 542 -1.92 30.37 -26.18
C GLY A 542 -1.20 31.45 -25.40
N LYS A 543 -1.51 32.71 -25.71
CA LYS A 543 -1.00 33.88 -24.98
C LYS A 543 -2.13 34.46 -24.14
N TYR A 544 -1.89 34.61 -22.84
CA TYR A 544 -2.92 34.99 -21.87
C TYR A 544 -2.44 36.09 -20.94
N TYR A 545 -3.36 36.94 -20.51
CA TYR A 545 -3.21 37.64 -19.24
C TYR A 545 -3.58 36.70 -18.10
N ILE A 546 -2.72 36.67 -17.07
CA ILE A 546 -2.99 36.00 -15.80
C ILE A 546 -3.60 37.06 -14.89
N VAL A 547 -4.84 36.88 -14.48
CA VAL A 547 -5.58 37.85 -13.66
C VAL A 547 -5.78 37.27 -12.27
N LEU A 548 -5.23 37.96 -11.27
CA LEU A 548 -5.33 37.60 -9.87
C LEU A 548 -6.54 38.28 -9.24
N ASN A 549 -7.41 37.49 -8.63
CA ASN A 549 -8.52 37.97 -7.82
C ASN A 549 -8.38 37.37 -6.42
N HIS A 550 -7.94 38.22 -5.49
CA HIS A 550 -7.74 37.93 -4.08
C HIS A 550 -8.72 38.79 -3.28
N PHE A 551 -9.51 38.18 -2.40
CA PHE A 551 -10.72 38.76 -1.81
C PHE A 551 -10.53 40.01 -0.91
N GLN A 552 -9.29 40.46 -0.72
CA GLN A 552 -8.88 41.61 0.09
C GLN A 552 -7.95 42.59 -0.67
N SER A 553 -7.73 42.34 -1.95
CA SER A 553 -6.75 43.06 -2.77
C SER A 553 -7.37 43.43 -4.12
N LEU A 554 -6.80 44.47 -4.74
CA LEU A 554 -7.19 44.87 -6.08
C LEU A 554 -6.95 43.74 -7.09
N GLU A 555 -7.90 43.57 -8.01
CA GLU A 555 -7.71 42.69 -9.17
C GLU A 555 -6.45 43.12 -9.93
N THR A 556 -5.53 42.19 -10.13
CA THR A 556 -4.21 42.48 -10.70
C THR A 556 -3.96 41.64 -11.94
N TRP A 557 -3.71 42.31 -13.07
CA TRP A 557 -3.40 41.66 -14.35
C TRP A 557 -1.88 41.52 -14.53
N SER A 558 -1.42 40.42 -15.10
CA SER A 558 -0.02 40.20 -15.47
C SER A 558 0.48 41.28 -16.46
N LYS A 559 1.80 41.41 -16.56
CA LYS A 559 2.50 42.39 -17.43
C LYS A 559 1.89 42.54 -18.84
N ALA A 560 2.08 43.74 -19.40
CA ALA A 560 1.60 44.09 -20.72
C ALA A 560 1.99 43.07 -21.81
N GLY A 561 1.02 42.75 -22.66
CA GLY A 561 1.14 41.79 -23.75
C GLY A 561 0.87 40.34 -23.36
N GLY A 562 0.72 40.01 -22.07
CA GLY A 562 0.46 38.67 -21.57
C GLY A 562 1.62 37.69 -21.74
N ASP A 563 1.43 36.47 -21.23
CA ASP A 563 2.44 35.41 -21.21
C ASP A 563 2.01 34.21 -22.06
N SER A 564 3.00 33.56 -22.68
CA SER A 564 2.76 32.38 -23.51
C SER A 564 2.70 31.15 -22.61
N LEU A 565 1.50 30.58 -22.46
CA LEU A 565 1.26 29.38 -21.67
C LEU A 565 0.99 28.19 -22.57
N ARG A 566 1.60 27.06 -22.24
CA ARG A 566 1.51 25.80 -22.99
C ARG A 566 0.63 24.81 -22.26
N ALA A 567 -0.43 24.35 -22.93
CA ALA A 567 -1.18 23.18 -22.51
C ALA A 567 -0.37 21.94 -22.93
N ASN A 568 0.55 21.52 -22.07
CA ASN A 568 1.38 20.32 -22.28
C ASN A 568 1.64 19.56 -20.98
N GLY A 569 0.92 19.89 -19.90
CA GLY A 569 1.04 19.26 -18.59
C GLY A 569 2.33 19.57 -17.81
N LEU A 570 3.27 20.32 -18.37
CA LEU A 570 4.48 20.73 -17.65
C LEU A 570 4.20 21.99 -16.83
N MET A 571 4.84 22.08 -15.67
CA MET A 571 4.73 23.24 -14.80
C MET A 571 5.43 24.45 -15.42
N GLN A 572 4.71 25.56 -15.54
CA GLN A 572 5.23 26.87 -15.94
C GLN A 572 5.23 27.80 -14.72
N THR A 573 6.05 28.84 -14.72
CA THR A 573 6.20 29.74 -13.57
C THR A 573 5.94 31.19 -13.94
N TYR A 574 5.25 31.93 -13.07
CA TYR A 574 5.14 33.38 -13.15
C TYR A 574 5.25 34.00 -11.76
N ASP A 575 6.13 34.99 -11.60
CA ASP A 575 6.48 35.56 -10.28
C ASP A 575 6.13 37.05 -10.23
N PHE A 576 4.94 37.36 -9.69
CA PHE A 576 4.50 38.74 -9.46
C PHE A 576 5.37 39.46 -8.43
N THR A 577 6.06 38.74 -7.55
CA THR A 577 6.84 39.34 -6.46
C THR A 577 8.20 39.87 -6.87
N SER A 578 8.66 39.51 -8.06
CA SER A 578 10.00 39.82 -8.57
C SER A 578 10.18 41.29 -8.95
N SER A 579 9.13 41.96 -9.44
CA SER A 579 9.15 43.37 -9.83
C SER A 579 7.73 43.88 -10.04
N VAL A 580 7.50 45.17 -9.77
CA VAL A 580 6.22 45.83 -10.06
C VAL A 580 5.85 45.75 -11.55
N SER A 581 6.84 45.64 -12.43
CA SER A 581 6.66 45.45 -13.88
C SER A 581 6.05 44.11 -14.30
N GLN A 582 5.88 43.18 -13.36
CA GLN A 582 5.14 41.94 -13.59
C GLN A 582 3.62 42.14 -13.54
N ALA A 583 3.12 43.32 -13.18
CA ALA A 583 1.73 43.69 -13.36
C ALA A 583 1.55 44.71 -14.48
N TYR A 584 0.40 44.65 -15.15
CA TYR A 584 0.00 45.68 -16.09
C TYR A 584 -0.02 47.05 -15.40
N GLY A 585 0.48 48.08 -16.09
CA GLY A 585 0.58 49.44 -15.53
C GLY A 585 1.51 49.58 -14.32
N ASN A 586 2.33 48.57 -14.01
CA ASN A 586 3.08 48.45 -12.74
C ASN A 586 2.17 48.45 -11.49
N ASN A 587 0.96 47.87 -11.58
CA ASN A 587 -0.06 47.90 -10.52
C ASN A 587 0.24 46.96 -9.33
N LEU A 588 1.41 47.13 -8.71
CA LEU A 588 1.86 46.41 -7.53
C LEU A 588 2.55 47.38 -6.57
N LYS A 589 2.45 47.11 -5.26
CA LYS A 589 3.14 47.88 -4.23
C LYS A 589 4.48 47.25 -3.88
N LEU A 590 5.56 48.03 -3.84
CA LEU A 590 6.82 47.54 -3.28
C LEU A 590 6.76 47.58 -1.73
N LYS A 591 6.78 46.43 -1.08
CA LYS A 591 6.87 46.28 0.39
C LYS A 591 8.15 45.53 0.74
N GLY A 592 9.13 46.24 1.31
CA GLY A 592 10.48 45.69 1.52
C GLY A 592 11.16 45.35 0.19
N THR A 593 11.45 44.06 -0.04
CA THR A 593 12.09 43.56 -1.27
C THR A 593 11.11 42.88 -2.23
N LYS A 594 9.81 42.86 -1.92
CA LYS A 594 8.77 42.16 -2.70
C LYS A 594 7.78 43.13 -3.30
N SER A 595 7.40 42.85 -4.53
CA SER A 595 6.24 43.49 -5.17
C SER A 595 4.99 42.73 -4.74
N CYS A 596 4.02 43.43 -4.18
CA CYS A 596 2.85 42.87 -3.53
C CYS A 596 1.56 43.34 -4.21
N LEU A 597 0.52 42.51 -4.15
CA LEU A 597 -0.83 42.93 -4.52
C LEU A 597 -1.29 44.02 -3.57
N ILE A 598 -1.82 45.12 -4.11
CA ILE A 598 -2.31 46.22 -3.31
C ILE A 598 -3.54 45.74 -2.52
N SER A 599 -3.42 45.72 -1.19
CA SER A 599 -4.52 45.35 -0.29
C SER A 599 -5.39 46.56 0.04
N GLY A 600 -6.67 46.35 0.31
CA GLY A 600 -7.58 47.41 0.75
C GLY A 600 -8.93 47.44 0.05
N ASP A 601 -9.06 46.79 -1.12
CA ASP A 601 -10.32 46.66 -1.87
C ASP A 601 -11.14 45.51 -1.24
N VAL A 602 -11.76 45.80 -0.10
CA VAL A 602 -12.55 44.83 0.65
C VAL A 602 -13.96 44.73 0.13
N ASN A 603 -14.46 45.63 -0.72
CA ASN A 603 -15.78 45.50 -1.33
C ASN A 603 -15.71 44.80 -2.71
N GLN A 604 -14.52 44.73 -3.33
CA GLN A 604 -14.21 44.16 -4.64
C GLN A 604 -14.83 44.93 -5.82
N ASP A 605 -14.88 46.25 -5.74
CA ASP A 605 -15.36 47.14 -6.81
C ASP A 605 -14.25 47.63 -7.75
N GLY A 606 -12.98 47.32 -7.42
CA GLY A 606 -11.82 47.63 -8.22
C GLY A 606 -11.17 48.98 -7.91
N ILE A 607 -11.57 49.68 -6.86
CA ILE A 607 -10.89 50.85 -6.31
C ILE A 607 -10.79 50.73 -4.79
N VAL A 608 -9.69 51.19 -4.19
CA VAL A 608 -9.59 51.32 -2.73
C VAL A 608 -10.07 52.71 -2.36
N ASP A 609 -11.26 52.82 -1.76
CA ASP A 609 -11.85 54.12 -1.43
C ASP A 609 -12.56 54.18 -0.06
N GLY A 610 -13.34 55.25 0.15
CA GLY A 610 -14.05 55.45 1.41
C GLY A 610 -15.09 54.37 1.71
N SER A 611 -15.60 53.66 0.70
CA SER A 611 -16.56 52.58 0.89
C SER A 611 -15.92 51.33 1.49
N ASP A 612 -14.68 51.00 1.10
CA ASP A 612 -13.88 49.95 1.74
C ASP A 612 -13.57 50.26 3.20
N LEU A 613 -13.13 51.51 3.46
CA LEU A 613 -12.84 51.97 4.81
C LEU A 613 -14.08 51.92 5.70
N LEU A 614 -15.27 52.20 5.15
CA LEU A 614 -16.53 52.08 5.88
C LEU A 614 -16.86 50.62 6.22
N GLU A 615 -16.57 49.65 5.35
CA GLU A 615 -16.75 48.23 5.69
C GLU A 615 -15.83 47.80 6.83
N ILE A 616 -14.55 48.19 6.77
CA ILE A 616 -13.58 47.88 7.84
C ILE A 616 -13.97 48.57 9.15
N ASP A 617 -14.36 49.85 9.13
CA ASP A 617 -14.77 50.60 10.32
C ASP A 617 -16.04 50.00 10.97
N ASN A 618 -17.01 49.55 10.16
CA ASN A 618 -18.19 48.86 10.66
C ASN A 618 -17.83 47.54 11.35
N ASP A 619 -16.94 46.73 10.78
CA ASP A 619 -16.52 45.45 11.37
C ASP A 619 -15.67 45.66 12.63
N LEU A 620 -14.83 46.69 12.65
CA LEU A 620 -14.07 47.16 13.81
C LEU A 620 -14.98 47.59 14.96
N PHE A 621 -16.01 48.41 14.67
CA PHE A 621 -17.00 48.84 15.67
C PHE A 621 -17.76 47.66 16.26
N ASN A 622 -17.99 46.62 15.47
CA ASN A 622 -18.66 45.39 15.89
C ASN A 622 -17.72 44.35 16.54
N TYR A 623 -16.42 44.65 16.67
CA TYR A 623 -15.40 43.74 17.21
C TYR A 623 -15.39 42.38 16.51
N LEU A 624 -15.57 42.36 15.19
CA LEU A 624 -15.57 41.11 14.44
C LEU A 624 -14.18 40.47 14.46
N SER A 625 -14.18 39.14 14.61
CA SER A 625 -12.97 38.32 14.59
C SER A 625 -13.25 37.02 13.87
N GLY A 626 -12.22 36.48 13.22
CA GLY A 626 -12.35 35.27 12.44
C GLY A 626 -11.14 35.08 11.52
N ARG A 627 -10.84 33.81 11.22
CA ARG A 627 -9.66 33.43 10.44
C ARG A 627 -9.72 33.83 8.95
N TYR A 628 -10.88 34.24 8.46
CA TYR A 628 -11.14 34.61 7.06
C TYR A 628 -12.12 35.79 6.98
N LEU A 629 -11.92 36.79 7.83
CA LEU A 629 -12.70 38.01 7.81
C LEU A 629 -12.22 38.89 6.64
N LYS A 630 -13.14 39.39 5.80
CA LYS A 630 -12.78 40.16 4.59
C LYS A 630 -12.04 41.46 4.93
N THR A 631 -12.37 42.04 6.08
CA THR A 631 -11.83 43.28 6.62
C THR A 631 -10.56 43.09 7.46
N ASP A 632 -10.14 41.85 7.76
CA ASP A 632 -8.85 41.51 8.39
C ASP A 632 -7.76 41.41 7.31
N LEU A 633 -7.21 42.56 6.91
CA LEU A 633 -6.21 42.71 5.85
C LEU A 633 -4.82 42.24 6.26
N ASN A 634 -4.50 42.32 7.55
CA ASN A 634 -3.17 41.98 8.07
C ASN A 634 -3.03 40.48 8.44
N GLY A 635 -4.16 39.80 8.67
CA GLY A 635 -4.24 38.36 8.90
C GLY A 635 -4.16 37.91 10.36
N ASP A 636 -4.20 38.82 11.33
CA ASP A 636 -4.10 38.53 12.77
C ASP A 636 -5.40 37.96 13.38
N GLY A 637 -6.49 37.96 12.61
CA GLY A 637 -7.78 37.39 12.97
C GLY A 637 -8.79 38.38 13.54
N TYR A 638 -8.50 39.69 13.53
CA TYR A 638 -9.39 40.76 13.99
C TYR A 638 -9.56 41.81 12.89
N ALA A 639 -10.72 42.46 12.83
CA ALA A 639 -10.84 43.74 12.12
C ALA A 639 -10.48 44.87 13.09
N ASP A 640 -9.34 45.53 12.86
CA ASP A 640 -8.85 46.57 13.74
C ASP A 640 -8.19 47.77 13.02
N ALA A 641 -7.62 48.70 13.80
CA ALA A 641 -7.03 49.92 13.26
C ALA A 641 -5.81 49.66 12.36
N GLY A 642 -5.15 48.50 12.51
CA GLY A 642 -4.09 48.03 11.64
C GLY A 642 -4.59 47.74 10.23
N ASP A 643 -5.80 47.21 10.07
CA ASP A 643 -6.42 46.97 8.77
C ASP A 643 -6.85 48.27 8.10
N MET A 644 -7.48 49.18 8.87
CA MET A 644 -7.83 50.51 8.36
C MET A 644 -6.61 51.26 7.81
N LEU A 645 -5.46 51.15 8.49
CA LEU A 645 -4.22 51.78 8.05
C LEU A 645 -3.74 51.22 6.70
N ILE A 646 -3.95 49.93 6.43
CA ILE A 646 -3.58 49.32 5.14
C ILE A 646 -4.44 49.88 4.01
N ALA A 647 -5.77 49.92 4.19
CA ALA A 647 -6.68 50.46 3.20
C ALA A 647 -6.45 51.97 2.97
N ASP A 648 -6.27 52.75 4.04
CA ASP A 648 -6.02 54.21 3.96
C ASP A 648 -4.71 54.54 3.22
N ASN A 649 -3.63 53.78 3.48
CA ASN A 649 -2.35 53.94 2.78
C ASN A 649 -2.40 53.65 1.27
N ASN A 650 -3.45 52.96 0.83
CA ASN A 650 -3.69 52.60 -0.56
C ASN A 650 -4.91 53.31 -1.16
N ALA A 651 -5.51 54.27 -0.44
CA ALA A 651 -6.66 55.02 -0.91
C ALA A 651 -6.39 55.68 -2.27
N GLY A 652 -7.31 55.51 -3.20
CA GLY A 652 -7.21 55.97 -4.60
C GLY A 652 -6.45 55.03 -5.54
N ALA A 653 -5.95 53.88 -5.05
CA ALA A 653 -5.45 52.84 -5.93
C ALA A 653 -6.61 52.13 -6.64
N GLU A 654 -6.46 51.86 -7.93
CA GLU A 654 -7.49 51.23 -8.78
C GLU A 654 -6.93 50.03 -9.55
N SER A 655 -7.81 49.10 -9.93
CA SER A 655 -7.45 47.99 -10.79
C SER A 655 -7.15 48.51 -12.21
N LEU A 656 -6.02 48.10 -12.77
CA LEU A 656 -5.60 48.47 -14.11
C LEU A 656 -5.82 47.30 -15.08
N VAL A 657 -6.64 47.53 -16.10
CA VAL A 657 -6.99 46.56 -17.14
C VAL A 657 -6.29 46.94 -18.47
N PRO A 658 -5.77 45.96 -19.25
CA PRO A 658 -5.09 46.19 -20.53
C PRO A 658 -5.89 46.80 -21.68
#